data_AF-A0A2E5E269-F1
#
_entry.id   AF-A0A2E5E269-F1
#
_cell.length_a   1.000
_cell.length_b   1.000
_cell.length_c   1.000
_cell.angle_alpha   90.00
_cell.angle_beta   90.00
_cell.angle_gamma   90.00
#
_symmetry.space_group_name_H-M   'P 1'
#
loop_
_entity.id
_entity.type
_entity.pdbx_description
1 polymer ?
#
loop_
_entity_poly.entity_id
_entity_poly.type
_entity_poly.pdbx_seq_one_letter_code
_entity_poly.pdbx_strand_id
1 'polypeptide(L)'
;MRHGFIIFLFMFMSLPLSAEVVMTDTWSTTPNRTWIGREWWANRLQDWCIEDGRLVCLESRPTRAVRTAHWITNSLAEGRTGLQLSVDIRTGEEGARAGADALAGFLIGSGGSHVDHRLTAQVHHQPAEDGGMLAVVDGNGVVSIRQFDVPGRIPGSWSISSKIDLEDMPLVPGQTRTGTGLAEGKPSRFRLVAERKNDSFTVKAIDTESGMELSRAELKDLPTRYRDGGIALVSHRGPKRNGRGFAFENLKSFGDGIRSSSDREFGPVLSSLYTIDDGVLKLTAQMPPLGVDDSRQADLEIKRDGVWKSIARGDWDQDSATFTFRVEGWDDNSAVPYRVAYQEKRLGESEPWLGRYQGIFRAAPEDEVVVAAFTGHKVYTGALKWNHDGLWMPHKETAAGVEARDPDLLFFSGDQIYEGDLTPVDRRSMQHSLHDYLYKWYRFCWSFGDLTRNRPAIAVPDDHDVYHGNIWGAGGRKAEKTEVMSAQDSGGYKMPARFVNAVHRTQTSNLPDPHDPTPIEQDISVYYTDLDWGGVSFAVLADRMFKSSPTVAVPEGEFRNGWPQAEGFDASISADVEGAVLLGPRQEQFLEEWAVDWDEDDWAKAVLSQTLFCNVATLPEGAKSGGVIPSLPVPEPGEYPENHSIVTDGDSNGWPQTPRDRAIDLMRLGGAVHICGDQHLGSTVRYGVDDFDDAGWAFCVPAVSNTWPRRWFPPEPGANHRAGDPLYTGQYLDGWGNRMTVAAVANPVKTGQSPSNLYDRMPGYGIIRFLRPSREVVFECWPRWTDPDAADDEQYSGWPVRFPINSGYGEPEYGVARIECDQAVSPLVRVRSSSDSSIESVRRLEPGGGVLELGEAGPWDVEASQDGRDWVILGTGLSGLEDSEDLPVLRYR
;
A
#
# COMPACT_ATOMS: atom_id res chain seq x y z
N MET A 1 -10.89 91.26 9.15
CA MET A 1 -10.85 90.11 10.09
C MET A 1 -10.12 88.96 9.40
N ARG A 2 -8.96 88.53 9.93
CA ARG A 2 -8.19 87.37 9.45
C ARG A 2 -8.09 86.36 10.59
N HIS A 3 -8.30 85.10 10.22
CA HIS A 3 -8.31 83.92 11.07
C HIS A 3 -6.88 83.50 11.42
N GLY A 4 -6.69 83.02 12.65
CA GLY A 4 -5.46 82.40 13.13
C GLY A 4 -5.58 80.88 13.20
N PHE A 5 -4.59 80.20 12.64
CA PHE A 5 -4.33 78.76 12.75
C PHE A 5 -3.83 78.41 14.16
N ILE A 6 -4.30 77.30 14.73
CA ILE A 6 -3.60 76.58 15.81
C ILE A 6 -3.50 75.11 15.41
N ILE A 7 -2.26 74.62 15.37
CA ILE A 7 -1.87 73.24 15.10
C ILE A 7 -1.95 72.46 16.42
N PHE A 8 -2.66 71.33 16.44
CA PHE A 8 -2.55 70.32 17.50
C PHE A 8 -1.85 69.08 16.94
N LEU A 9 -0.66 68.81 17.48
CA LEU A 9 0.15 67.64 17.21
C LEU A 9 -0.41 66.47 18.05
N PHE A 10 -1.10 65.51 17.44
CA PHE A 10 -1.48 64.26 18.10
C PHE A 10 -0.32 63.27 17.99
N MET A 11 0.34 63.06 19.12
CA MET A 11 1.36 62.05 19.33
C MET A 11 0.66 60.68 19.41
N PHE A 12 0.69 59.91 18.32
CA PHE A 12 0.28 58.50 18.35
C PHE A 12 1.32 57.71 19.16
N MET A 13 0.96 57.34 20.39
CA MET A 13 1.64 56.25 21.09
C MET A 13 1.43 54.98 20.27
N SER A 14 2.51 54.51 19.62
CA SER A 14 2.60 53.15 19.13
C SER A 14 2.54 52.19 20.31
N LEU A 15 1.37 51.61 20.57
CA LEU A 15 1.26 50.39 21.35
C LEU A 15 2.12 49.33 20.67
N PRO A 16 2.97 48.57 21.38
CA PRO A 16 3.66 47.44 20.77
C PRO A 16 2.59 46.47 20.27
N LEU A 17 2.68 46.12 18.98
CA LEU A 17 1.90 45.06 18.37
C LEU A 17 2.00 43.82 19.28
N SER A 18 0.84 43.33 19.71
CA SER A 18 0.67 42.10 20.47
C SER A 18 1.50 40.97 19.85
N ALA A 19 2.11 40.13 20.70
CA ALA A 19 2.73 38.89 20.29
C ALA A 19 1.67 37.94 19.70
N GLU A 20 1.36 38.11 18.41
CA GLU A 20 0.45 37.25 17.65
C GLU A 20 1.18 35.98 17.23
N VAL A 21 0.92 34.90 17.96
CA VAL A 21 0.17 33.69 17.56
C VAL A 21 0.34 32.73 18.73
N VAL A 22 -0.73 32.51 19.50
CA VAL A 22 -0.78 31.48 20.56
C VAL A 22 -1.50 30.27 19.97
N MET A 23 -0.79 29.17 19.72
CA MET A 23 -1.46 27.89 19.49
C MET A 23 -1.43 27.10 20.78
N THR A 24 -2.55 26.46 21.12
CA THR A 24 -2.69 25.60 22.30
C THR A 24 -3.14 24.21 21.84
N ASP A 25 -2.75 23.15 22.55
CA ASP A 25 -3.33 21.83 22.30
C ASP A 25 -4.85 21.81 22.52
N THR A 26 -5.47 20.76 22.01
CA THR A 26 -6.91 20.55 22.08
C THR A 26 -7.26 19.37 23.00
N TRP A 27 -6.29 18.77 23.72
CA TRP A 27 -6.50 17.49 24.39
C TRP A 27 -7.52 17.57 25.53
N SER A 28 -7.59 18.71 26.22
CA SER A 28 -8.56 18.95 27.30
C SER A 28 -10.03 18.88 26.85
N THR A 29 -10.32 19.11 25.56
CA THR A 29 -11.66 18.95 24.98
C THR A 29 -11.77 17.72 24.06
N THR A 30 -10.73 16.89 23.96
CA THR A 30 -10.77 15.64 23.18
C THR A 30 -11.25 14.48 24.06
N PRO A 31 -12.20 13.64 23.60
CA PRO A 31 -12.58 12.43 24.32
C PRO A 31 -11.42 11.45 24.55
N ASN A 32 -11.53 10.58 25.56
CA ASN A 32 -10.53 9.54 25.81
C ASN A 32 -10.50 8.55 24.63
N ARG A 33 -9.39 8.50 23.89
CA ARG A 33 -9.24 7.67 22.68
C ARG A 33 -7.78 7.53 22.24
N THR A 34 -7.50 6.59 21.35
CA THR A 34 -6.16 6.38 20.76
C THR A 34 -5.82 7.47 19.75
N TRP A 35 -6.77 7.94 18.93
CA TRP A 35 -6.52 9.02 17.98
C TRP A 35 -6.32 10.38 18.66
N ILE A 36 -5.10 10.90 18.59
CA ILE A 36 -4.70 12.09 19.37
C ILE A 36 -5.12 13.44 18.77
N GLY A 37 -5.61 13.45 17.52
CA GLY A 37 -6.13 14.65 16.84
C GLY A 37 -5.58 14.80 15.42
N ARG A 38 -6.25 15.63 14.62
CA ARG A 38 -5.92 15.85 13.20
C ARG A 38 -4.63 16.65 12.98
N GLU A 39 -4.20 17.40 13.98
CA GLU A 39 -2.96 18.16 13.92
C GLU A 39 -1.72 17.30 14.18
N TRP A 40 -1.89 16.00 14.46
CA TRP A 40 -0.85 15.17 15.03
C TRP A 40 -0.64 13.85 14.29
N TRP A 41 0.61 13.40 14.26
CA TRP A 41 1.00 12.03 13.91
C TRP A 41 1.72 11.38 15.08
N ALA A 42 1.08 10.40 15.72
CA ALA A 42 1.71 9.57 16.75
C ALA A 42 2.42 8.38 16.10
N ASN A 43 3.75 8.32 16.23
CA ASN A 43 4.48 7.12 15.79
C ASN A 43 4.10 5.95 16.71
N ARG A 44 3.49 4.93 16.10
CA ARG A 44 2.82 3.77 16.72
C ARG A 44 1.57 4.15 17.51
N LEU A 45 0.40 3.79 16.98
CA LEU A 45 -0.91 4.02 17.61
C LEU A 45 -1.01 3.38 19.01
N GLN A 46 -0.37 2.23 19.22
CA GLN A 46 -0.37 1.52 20.49
C GLN A 46 0.48 2.18 21.59
N ASP A 47 1.26 3.23 21.26
CA ASP A 47 2.15 3.91 22.21
C ASP A 47 1.53 5.21 22.76
N TRP A 48 0.42 5.71 22.20
CA TRP A 48 -0.15 7.01 22.55
C TRP A 48 -1.68 6.98 22.70
N CYS A 49 -2.21 7.79 23.61
CA CYS A 49 -3.65 8.08 23.69
C CYS A 49 -3.91 9.46 24.30
N ILE A 50 -5.14 9.93 24.15
CA ILE A 50 -5.72 10.95 25.01
C ILE A 50 -6.38 10.26 26.20
N GLU A 51 -6.00 10.68 27.41
CA GLU A 51 -6.55 10.18 28.67
C GLU A 51 -6.69 11.35 29.66
N ASP A 52 -7.93 11.62 30.07
CA ASP A 52 -8.31 12.66 31.03
C ASP A 52 -7.76 14.05 30.67
N GLY A 53 -7.92 14.42 29.39
CA GLY A 53 -7.53 15.72 28.86
C GLY A 53 -6.04 15.86 28.55
N ARG A 54 -5.29 14.76 28.48
CA ARG A 54 -3.82 14.75 28.34
C ARG A 54 -3.37 13.78 27.26
N LEU A 55 -2.31 14.12 26.56
CA LEU A 55 -1.61 13.17 25.70
C LEU A 55 -0.70 12.28 26.57
N VAL A 56 -0.89 10.97 26.53
CA VAL A 56 -0.14 10.02 27.37
C VAL A 56 0.61 9.00 26.52
N CYS A 57 1.91 8.84 26.80
CA CYS A 57 2.72 7.76 26.26
C CYS A 57 2.53 6.49 27.10
N LEU A 58 1.98 5.44 26.49
CA LEU A 58 1.61 4.18 27.13
C LEU A 58 2.77 3.19 27.30
N GLU A 59 3.95 3.49 26.74
CA GLU A 59 5.08 2.58 26.70
C GLU A 59 6.41 3.25 27.10
N SER A 60 7.23 2.53 27.87
CA SER A 60 8.50 3.02 28.43
C SER A 60 9.67 2.04 28.35
N ARG A 61 9.51 0.90 27.63
CA ARG A 61 10.61 -0.04 27.38
C ARG A 61 11.85 0.65 26.78
N PRO A 62 13.06 0.15 27.12
CA PRO A 62 14.32 0.62 26.53
C PRO A 62 14.47 0.28 25.04
N THR A 63 13.81 -0.78 24.56
CA THR A 63 13.68 -1.04 23.13
C THR A 63 12.64 -0.09 22.55
N ARG A 64 12.90 0.44 21.35
CA ARG A 64 12.00 1.41 20.71
C ARG A 64 11.77 2.65 21.60
N ALA A 65 12.82 3.08 22.33
CA ALA A 65 12.79 4.30 23.14
C ALA A 65 12.71 5.56 22.26
N VAL A 66 12.55 6.78 22.78
CA VAL A 66 12.31 7.99 21.95
C VAL A 66 11.05 7.86 21.10
N ARG A 67 9.91 7.72 21.78
CA ARG A 67 8.59 7.74 21.15
C ARG A 67 8.22 9.18 20.83
N THR A 68 7.62 9.42 19.67
CA THR A 68 7.30 10.77 19.22
C THR A 68 5.84 10.92 18.80
N ALA A 69 5.28 12.09 19.10
CA ALA A 69 4.02 12.58 18.56
C ALA A 69 4.30 13.90 17.84
N HIS A 70 4.30 13.86 16.51
CA HIS A 70 4.65 14.98 15.63
C HIS A 70 3.48 15.92 15.44
N TRP A 71 3.72 17.22 15.53
CA TRP A 71 2.75 18.26 15.25
C TRP A 71 2.77 18.59 13.76
N ILE A 72 2.03 17.85 12.94
CA ILE A 72 2.19 17.88 11.48
C ILE A 72 1.72 19.20 10.84
N THR A 73 0.80 19.92 11.49
CA THR A 73 0.35 21.24 11.04
C THR A 73 1.28 22.38 11.42
N ASN A 74 2.34 22.14 12.21
CA ASN A 74 3.27 23.17 12.65
C ASN A 74 4.73 22.76 12.52
N SER A 75 5.52 23.62 11.87
CA SER A 75 6.96 23.43 11.72
C SER A 75 7.70 24.72 12.05
N LEU A 76 9.01 24.62 12.26
CA LEU A 76 9.86 25.79 12.31
C LEU A 76 9.88 26.49 10.94
N ALA A 77 9.83 27.82 10.96
CA ALA A 77 9.92 28.66 9.78
C ALA A 77 11.38 29.06 9.51
N GLU A 78 11.84 28.85 8.29
CA GLU A 78 13.16 29.32 7.85
C GLU A 78 13.28 30.85 7.97
N GLY A 79 14.45 31.35 8.38
CA GLY A 79 14.76 32.78 8.45
C GLY A 79 14.11 33.57 9.60
N ARG A 80 13.18 32.97 10.36
CA ARG A 80 12.57 33.58 11.54
C ARG A 80 13.17 33.02 12.82
N THR A 81 13.14 33.79 13.91
CA THR A 81 13.91 33.47 15.12
C THR A 81 13.13 33.51 16.42
N GLY A 82 11.93 34.09 16.46
CA GLY A 82 11.12 34.10 17.67
C GLY A 82 10.36 32.80 17.84
N LEU A 83 10.82 31.92 18.73
CA LEU A 83 10.10 30.70 19.10
C LEU A 83 10.01 30.62 20.61
N GLN A 84 8.83 30.30 21.14
CA GLN A 84 8.67 29.81 22.50
C GLN A 84 7.66 28.69 22.51
N LEU A 85 8.09 27.50 22.93
CA LEU A 85 7.26 26.34 23.20
C LEU A 85 7.20 26.13 24.71
N SER A 86 6.03 25.82 25.24
CA SER A 86 5.88 25.41 26.64
C SER A 86 4.92 24.24 26.78
N VAL A 87 5.24 23.24 27.59
CA VAL A 87 4.34 22.11 27.88
C VAL A 87 4.50 21.68 29.34
N ASP A 88 3.41 21.32 29.99
CA ASP A 88 3.43 20.71 31.31
C ASP A 88 3.62 19.20 31.14
N ILE A 89 4.63 18.67 31.83
CA ILE A 89 5.07 17.28 31.74
C ILE A 89 4.92 16.62 33.09
N ARG A 90 4.42 15.38 33.07
CA ARG A 90 4.44 14.49 34.22
C ARG A 90 4.65 13.04 33.81
N THR A 91 4.90 12.15 34.77
CA THR A 91 4.87 10.72 34.48
C THR A 91 3.47 10.28 34.07
N GLY A 92 3.38 9.34 33.13
CA GLY A 92 2.11 8.77 32.67
C GLY A 92 1.38 7.94 33.73
N GLU A 93 2.04 7.71 34.87
CA GLU A 93 1.45 7.20 36.11
C GLU A 93 1.53 8.29 37.19
N GLU A 94 0.40 8.57 37.83
CA GLU A 94 0.31 9.60 38.86
C GLU A 94 1.13 9.21 40.11
N GLY A 95 1.87 10.17 40.67
CA GLY A 95 2.72 9.96 41.84
C GLY A 95 3.99 9.14 41.58
N ALA A 96 4.23 8.68 40.35
CA ALA A 96 5.46 7.97 40.01
C ALA A 96 6.66 8.93 39.83
N ARG A 97 7.86 8.37 39.90
CA ARG A 97 9.12 9.08 39.63
C ARG A 97 9.92 8.37 38.55
N ALA A 98 10.37 9.13 37.57
CA ALA A 98 11.25 8.64 36.51
C ALA A 98 12.73 8.85 36.87
N GLY A 99 13.63 8.05 36.29
CA GLY A 99 15.08 8.17 36.49
C GLY A 99 15.73 9.25 35.62
N ALA A 100 17.03 9.48 35.83
CA ALA A 100 17.83 10.42 35.01
C ALA A 100 18.06 9.92 33.56
N ASP A 101 17.81 8.63 33.31
CA ASP A 101 17.87 8.02 31.99
C ASP A 101 16.54 8.08 31.23
N ALA A 102 15.48 8.59 31.85
CA ALA A 102 14.18 8.82 31.21
C ALA A 102 14.03 10.30 30.88
N LEU A 103 13.70 10.62 29.62
CA LEU A 103 13.65 11.98 29.10
C LEU A 103 12.26 12.28 28.54
N ALA A 104 11.81 13.52 28.69
CA ALA A 104 10.61 14.02 28.03
C ALA A 104 10.81 15.45 27.55
N GLY A 105 10.11 15.85 26.48
CA GLY A 105 10.17 17.22 25.97
C GLY A 105 9.88 17.30 24.49
N PHE A 106 10.68 18.05 23.77
CA PHE A 106 10.50 18.32 22.34
C PHE A 106 11.58 17.68 21.48
N LEU A 107 11.18 17.19 20.31
CA LEU A 107 12.06 17.03 19.15
C LEU A 107 11.84 18.26 18.26
N ILE A 108 12.94 18.90 17.85
CA ILE A 108 12.91 20.19 17.17
C ILE A 108 13.86 20.13 15.97
N GLY A 109 13.34 20.56 14.83
CA GLY A 109 14.07 20.65 13.58
C GLY A 109 14.47 19.30 13.00
N SER A 110 13.58 18.30 13.10
CA SER A 110 13.71 17.07 12.33
C SER A 110 13.27 17.32 10.87
N GLY A 111 13.96 16.72 9.90
CA GLY A 111 13.78 17.03 8.49
C GLY A 111 14.29 18.44 8.17
N GLY A 112 13.49 19.18 7.42
CA GLY A 112 13.80 20.53 6.95
C GLY A 112 12.91 20.86 5.77
N SER A 113 13.10 22.02 5.14
CA SER A 113 12.37 22.37 3.91
C SER A 113 12.62 21.41 2.74
N HIS A 114 13.72 20.65 2.78
CA HIS A 114 14.11 19.65 1.78
C HIS A 114 13.44 18.28 1.98
N VAL A 115 12.79 18.04 3.12
CA VAL A 115 12.16 16.74 3.45
C VAL A 115 10.64 16.89 3.47
N ASP A 116 9.91 15.93 2.87
CA ASP A 116 8.45 15.94 2.97
C ASP A 116 7.99 15.85 4.43
N HIS A 117 6.94 16.57 4.78
CA HIS A 117 6.43 16.61 6.15
C HIS A 117 5.89 15.25 6.64
N ARG A 118 5.33 14.40 5.76
CA ARG A 118 4.86 13.05 6.12
C ARG A 118 6.03 12.13 6.44
N LEU A 119 7.14 12.27 5.72
CA LEU A 119 8.39 11.58 6.00
C LEU A 119 9.01 12.10 7.30
N THR A 120 9.08 13.43 7.48
CA THR A 120 9.52 14.06 8.74
C THR A 120 8.74 13.54 9.95
N ALA A 121 7.43 13.34 9.80
CA ALA A 121 6.58 12.80 10.86
C ALA A 121 6.95 11.35 11.27
N GLN A 122 7.77 10.64 10.49
CA GLN A 122 8.27 9.32 10.85
C GLN A 122 9.45 9.35 11.81
N VAL A 123 10.04 10.50 12.16
CA VAL A 123 11.24 10.51 13.02
C VAL A 123 10.92 10.01 14.43
N HIS A 124 11.43 8.83 14.78
CA HIS A 124 11.20 8.20 16.08
C HIS A 124 12.21 7.06 16.31
N HIS A 125 12.29 6.56 17.53
CA HIS A 125 13.14 5.45 17.90
C HIS A 125 14.64 5.72 17.81
N GLN A 126 15.22 5.88 16.62
CA GLN A 126 16.67 5.97 16.38
C GLN A 126 17.14 7.35 15.87
N PRO A 127 18.30 7.84 16.36
CA PRO A 127 18.95 8.99 15.77
C PRO A 127 19.56 8.59 14.41
N ALA A 128 19.34 9.44 13.43
CA ALA A 128 19.88 9.31 12.09
C ALA A 128 19.89 10.69 11.43
N GLU A 129 20.56 10.82 10.28
CA GLU A 129 20.57 12.05 9.48
C GLU A 129 19.14 12.63 9.34
N ASP A 130 19.01 13.96 9.43
CA ASP A 130 17.73 14.68 9.49
C ASP A 130 16.82 14.35 10.69
N GLY A 131 17.35 13.70 11.73
CA GLY A 131 16.61 13.42 12.96
C GLY A 131 16.39 14.63 13.89
N GLY A 132 17.09 15.74 13.68
CA GLY A 132 16.96 16.98 14.46
C GLY A 132 17.63 16.97 15.84
N MET A 133 17.12 17.77 16.77
CA MET A 133 17.62 17.85 18.15
C MET A 133 16.50 17.65 19.19
N LEU A 134 16.87 17.10 20.34
CA LEU A 134 16.00 16.90 21.49
C LEU A 134 16.21 18.03 22.51
N ALA A 135 15.15 18.77 22.83
CA ALA A 135 15.09 19.73 23.92
C ALA A 135 14.27 19.11 25.06
N VAL A 136 14.96 18.50 26.03
CA VAL A 136 14.35 17.55 26.95
C VAL A 136 14.75 17.78 28.40
N VAL A 137 13.94 17.24 29.31
CA VAL A 137 14.13 17.21 30.76
C VAL A 137 14.08 15.76 31.24
N ASP A 138 14.97 15.42 32.16
CA ASP A 138 15.00 14.09 32.76
C ASP A 138 13.98 13.91 33.90
N GLY A 139 13.84 12.68 34.42
CA GLY A 139 12.94 12.40 35.54
C GLY A 139 13.27 13.15 36.85
N ASN A 140 14.48 13.71 36.96
CA ASN A 140 14.90 14.57 38.08
C ASN A 140 14.68 16.06 37.79
N GLY A 141 14.09 16.45 36.66
CA GLY A 141 13.88 17.86 36.35
C GLY A 141 15.14 18.58 35.84
N VAL A 142 16.15 17.84 35.36
CA VAL A 142 17.38 18.40 34.77
C VAL A 142 17.28 18.42 33.25
N VAL A 143 17.36 19.61 32.64
CA VAL A 143 17.25 19.79 31.19
C VAL A 143 18.56 19.50 30.46
N SER A 144 18.46 19.09 29.19
CA SER A 144 19.57 18.93 28.25
C SER A 144 19.11 19.14 26.81
N ILE A 145 20.01 19.64 25.96
CA ILE A 145 19.81 19.69 24.50
C ILE A 145 20.65 18.56 23.89
N ARG A 146 20.06 17.61 23.17
CA ARG A 146 20.75 16.42 22.65
C ARG A 146 20.62 16.33 21.14
N GLN A 147 21.64 15.77 20.50
CA GLN A 147 21.61 15.44 19.10
C GLN A 147 20.72 14.21 18.87
N PHE A 148 19.89 14.28 17.83
CA PHE A 148 19.15 13.13 17.31
C PHE A 148 19.40 12.93 15.80
N ASP A 149 20.33 13.71 15.26
CA ASP A 149 20.75 13.75 13.87
C ASP A 149 22.09 13.03 13.62
N VAL A 150 22.66 12.41 14.66
CA VAL A 150 23.93 11.69 14.57
C VAL A 150 23.64 10.24 14.18
N PRO A 151 24.24 9.72 13.11
CA PRO A 151 24.03 8.33 12.70
C PRO A 151 24.39 7.36 13.82
N GLY A 152 23.41 6.61 14.32
CA GLY A 152 23.65 5.45 15.17
C GLY A 152 24.26 4.29 14.39
N ARG A 153 24.78 3.26 15.09
CA ARG A 153 25.11 1.98 14.46
C ARG A 153 23.82 1.24 14.12
N ILE A 154 23.25 1.49 12.94
CA ILE A 154 22.06 0.79 12.47
C ILE A 154 22.51 -0.23 11.42
N PRO A 155 22.77 -1.49 11.80
CA PRO A 155 22.95 -2.53 10.79
C PRO A 155 21.68 -2.63 9.93
N GLY A 156 21.82 -3.07 8.68
CA GLY A 156 20.68 -3.40 7.83
C GLY A 156 19.75 -4.34 8.61
N SER A 157 18.51 -3.93 8.83
CA SER A 157 17.55 -4.63 9.67
C SER A 157 16.18 -4.55 9.03
N TRP A 158 15.43 -5.65 9.12
CA TRP A 158 14.02 -5.75 8.70
C TRP A 158 13.14 -4.69 9.38
N SER A 159 13.52 -4.23 10.58
CA SER A 159 12.84 -3.12 11.26
C SER A 159 13.70 -2.36 12.26
N ILE A 160 13.22 -1.19 12.70
CA ILE A 160 13.87 -0.41 13.76
C ILE A 160 13.53 -0.99 15.14
N SER A 161 14.44 -1.78 15.71
CA SER A 161 14.23 -2.46 17.00
C SER A 161 15.35 -2.30 18.02
N SER A 162 16.44 -1.61 17.67
CA SER A 162 17.62 -1.49 18.54
C SER A 162 17.32 -0.69 19.82
N LYS A 163 18.03 -1.04 20.88
CA LYS A 163 18.05 -0.29 22.15
C LYS A 163 18.83 1.01 21.95
N ILE A 164 18.42 2.06 22.65
CA ILE A 164 19.12 3.34 22.68
C ILE A 164 19.39 3.77 24.11
N ASP A 165 20.62 4.19 24.37
CA ASP A 165 21.06 4.82 25.59
C ASP A 165 21.41 6.30 25.36
N LEU A 166 21.69 7.03 26.45
CA LEU A 166 21.99 8.47 26.37
C LEU A 166 23.27 8.79 25.60
N GLU A 167 24.17 7.82 25.44
CA GLU A 167 25.42 7.94 24.69
C GLU A 167 25.18 8.02 23.18
N ASP A 168 24.12 7.39 22.69
CA ASP A 168 23.70 7.45 21.28
C ASP A 168 23.01 8.79 20.95
N MET A 169 22.63 9.57 21.98
CA MET A 169 22.02 10.90 21.86
C MET A 169 22.90 11.93 22.60
N PRO A 170 24.12 12.20 22.09
CA PRO A 170 25.08 13.04 22.79
C PRO A 170 24.55 14.46 22.96
N LEU A 171 25.09 15.18 23.94
CA LEU A 171 24.78 16.60 24.13
C LEU A 171 25.21 17.40 22.89
N VAL A 172 24.38 18.36 22.47
CA VAL A 172 24.80 19.33 21.45
C VAL A 172 26.03 20.09 21.95
N PRO A 173 27.15 20.11 21.19
CA PRO A 173 28.36 20.81 21.58
C PRO A 173 28.12 22.30 21.86
N GLY A 174 28.80 22.85 22.87
CA GLY A 174 28.74 24.28 23.19
C GLY A 174 27.59 24.71 24.11
N GLN A 175 26.69 23.81 24.50
CA GLN A 175 25.66 24.16 25.47
C GLN A 175 26.23 24.34 26.89
N THR A 176 25.66 25.27 27.65
CA THR A 176 25.89 25.40 29.10
C THR A 176 24.66 24.90 29.86
N ARG A 177 24.84 24.27 31.03
CA ARG A 177 23.76 23.69 31.84
C ARG A 177 23.90 24.09 33.30
N THR A 178 22.80 24.44 33.96
CA THR A 178 22.75 24.83 35.39
C THR A 178 21.50 24.27 36.08
N GLY A 179 21.51 24.24 37.41
CA GLY A 179 20.42 23.72 38.26
C GLY A 179 20.57 22.25 38.64
N THR A 180 19.99 21.87 39.77
CA THR A 180 20.09 20.51 40.35
C THR A 180 18.81 19.70 40.18
N GLY A 181 17.77 20.26 39.58
CA GLY A 181 16.48 19.59 39.39
C GLY A 181 15.62 19.58 40.66
N LEU A 182 14.70 18.62 40.72
CA LEU A 182 13.76 18.38 41.80
C LEU A 182 14.47 17.87 43.06
N ALA A 183 13.95 18.28 44.23
CA ALA A 183 14.33 17.70 45.50
C ALA A 183 13.99 16.20 45.54
N GLU A 184 14.75 15.44 46.32
CA GLU A 184 14.55 14.00 46.48
C GLU A 184 13.13 13.69 47.00
N GLY A 185 12.48 12.69 46.38
CA GLY A 185 11.13 12.23 46.76
C GLY A 185 9.99 13.00 46.12
N LYS A 186 10.23 14.12 45.42
CA LYS A 186 9.18 14.80 44.65
C LYS A 186 8.79 14.00 43.39
N PRO A 187 7.49 13.93 43.03
CA PRO A 187 7.05 13.41 41.74
C PRO A 187 7.63 14.21 40.58
N SER A 188 7.83 13.57 39.43
CA SER A 188 8.33 14.23 38.22
C SER A 188 7.20 15.06 37.58
N ARG A 189 6.97 16.29 38.06
CA ARG A 189 6.01 17.25 37.49
C ARG A 189 6.68 18.60 37.27
N PHE A 190 6.70 19.07 36.03
CA PHE A 190 7.36 20.33 35.66
C PHE A 190 6.82 20.89 34.34
N ARG A 191 6.93 22.20 34.17
CA ARG A 191 6.74 22.88 32.89
C ARG A 191 8.07 22.96 32.17
N LEU A 192 8.14 22.43 30.97
CA LEU A 192 9.27 22.59 30.07
C LEU A 192 9.03 23.81 29.18
N VAL A 193 10.01 24.71 29.06
CA VAL A 193 9.98 25.86 28.15
C VAL A 193 11.20 25.79 27.24
N ALA A 194 10.98 25.78 25.93
CA ALA A 194 12.01 25.87 24.91
C ALA A 194 11.87 27.19 24.15
N GLU A 195 12.90 28.02 24.13
CA GLU A 195 12.87 29.37 23.57
C GLU A 195 14.03 29.56 22.58
N ARG A 196 13.73 30.01 21.37
CA ARG A 196 14.70 30.53 20.41
C ARG A 196 14.55 32.03 20.33
N LYS A 197 15.68 32.72 20.39
CA LYS A 197 15.77 34.16 20.12
C LYS A 197 17.08 34.43 19.39
N ASN A 198 16.97 34.95 18.17
CA ASN A 198 18.10 35.03 17.24
C ASN A 198 18.74 33.64 17.05
N ASP A 199 20.03 33.52 17.31
CA ASP A 199 20.79 32.26 17.27
C ASP A 199 20.93 31.59 18.64
N SER A 200 20.32 32.12 19.69
CA SER A 200 20.33 31.48 21.01
C SER A 200 19.11 30.56 21.17
N PHE A 201 19.35 29.37 21.71
CA PHE A 201 18.32 28.41 22.06
C PHE A 201 18.44 28.03 23.54
N THR A 202 17.35 28.20 24.30
CA THR A 202 17.32 27.96 25.74
C THR A 202 16.22 26.97 26.09
N VAL A 203 16.51 26.01 26.97
CA VAL A 203 15.54 25.08 27.54
C VAL A 203 15.52 25.26 29.06
N LYS A 204 14.34 25.34 29.67
CA LYS A 204 14.16 25.51 31.12
C LYS A 204 13.13 24.51 31.64
N ALA A 205 13.40 23.91 32.80
CA ALA A 205 12.39 23.19 33.56
C ALA A 205 11.96 24.05 34.75
N ILE A 206 10.66 24.19 34.95
CA ILE A 206 10.04 25.00 36.01
C ILE A 206 9.13 24.07 36.83
N ASP A 207 9.24 24.11 38.15
CA ASP A 207 8.32 23.42 39.05
C ASP A 207 6.90 24.01 38.91
N THR A 208 5.92 23.20 38.52
CA THR A 208 4.54 23.66 38.32
C THR A 208 3.85 24.10 39.60
N GLU A 209 4.32 23.64 40.78
CA GLU A 209 3.73 24.00 42.07
C GLU A 209 4.32 25.30 42.61
N SER A 210 5.66 25.41 42.62
CA SER A 210 6.35 26.55 43.22
C SER A 210 6.64 27.69 42.22
N GLY A 211 6.60 27.41 40.92
CA GLY A 211 6.99 28.35 39.87
C GLY A 211 8.50 28.59 39.77
N MET A 212 9.32 27.88 40.54
CA MET A 212 10.77 28.05 40.54
C MET A 212 11.44 27.33 39.36
N GLU A 213 12.47 27.94 38.80
CA GLU A 213 13.34 27.30 37.79
C GLU A 213 14.17 26.19 38.45
N LEU A 214 14.02 24.96 37.98
CA LEU A 214 14.70 23.76 38.47
C LEU A 214 16.07 23.58 37.79
N SER A 215 16.11 23.83 36.48
CA SER A 215 17.30 23.72 35.67
C SER A 215 17.16 24.45 34.34
N ARG A 216 18.30 24.74 33.72
CA ARG A 216 18.42 25.45 32.44
C ARG A 216 19.56 24.90 31.59
N ALA A 217 19.33 24.80 30.28
CA ALA A 217 20.34 24.58 29.26
C ALA A 217 20.30 25.73 28.24
N GLU A 218 21.45 26.27 27.87
CA GLU A 218 21.57 27.37 26.90
C GLU A 218 22.62 27.02 25.85
N LEU A 219 22.22 27.10 24.59
CA LEU A 219 23.10 26.96 23.43
C LEU A 219 23.17 28.32 22.74
N LYS A 220 24.39 28.86 22.65
CA LYS A 220 24.70 30.01 21.79
C LYS A 220 25.08 29.47 20.41
N ASP A 221 24.66 30.15 19.36
CA ASP A 221 24.95 29.78 17.97
C ASP A 221 24.29 28.45 17.54
N LEU A 222 22.96 28.39 17.58
CA LEU A 222 22.15 27.25 17.15
C LEU A 222 22.56 26.81 15.72
N PRO A 223 23.02 25.57 15.50
CA PRO A 223 23.37 25.07 14.18
C PRO A 223 22.25 25.26 13.15
N THR A 224 22.61 25.59 11.90
CA THR A 224 21.64 25.89 10.82
C THR A 224 20.65 24.76 10.57
N ARG A 225 21.12 23.51 10.62
CA ARG A 225 20.31 22.30 10.47
C ARG A 225 19.22 22.06 11.52
N TYR A 226 19.14 22.89 12.57
CA TYR A 226 18.06 22.83 13.58
C TYR A 226 17.15 24.07 13.52
N ARG A 227 17.29 24.91 12.48
CA ARG A 227 16.61 26.21 12.40
C ARG A 227 15.27 26.15 11.65
N ASP A 228 15.00 25.06 10.95
CA ASP A 228 13.77 24.73 10.24
C ASP A 228 13.40 23.26 10.50
N GLY A 229 12.28 22.77 9.97
CA GLY A 229 11.83 21.37 10.13
C GLY A 229 10.73 21.17 11.18
N GLY A 230 10.43 19.90 11.47
CA GLY A 230 9.31 19.47 12.30
C GLY A 230 9.47 19.72 13.80
N ILE A 231 8.34 19.68 14.50
CA ILE A 231 8.27 19.74 15.97
C ILE A 231 7.48 18.52 16.45
N ALA A 232 7.99 17.79 17.43
CA ALA A 232 7.30 16.68 18.06
C ALA A 232 7.43 16.70 19.58
N LEU A 233 6.51 16.06 20.27
CA LEU A 233 6.65 15.69 21.67
C LEU A 233 7.39 14.36 21.77
N VAL A 234 8.23 14.22 22.79
CA VAL A 234 9.11 13.06 22.95
C VAL A 234 8.93 12.45 24.33
N SER A 235 8.77 11.13 24.37
CA SER A 235 8.82 10.32 25.58
C SER A 235 9.86 9.22 25.43
N HIS A 236 10.96 9.32 26.17
CA HIS A 236 12.05 8.34 26.22
C HIS A 236 12.04 7.66 27.59
N ARG A 237 11.72 6.35 27.60
CA ARG A 237 11.57 5.55 28.82
C ARG A 237 10.54 6.16 29.79
N GLY A 238 10.59 5.79 31.07
CA GLY A 238 9.58 6.16 32.06
C GLY A 238 9.84 5.46 33.40
N PRO A 239 8.90 5.58 34.36
CA PRO A 239 9.03 4.93 35.67
C PRO A 239 9.09 3.40 35.58
N LYS A 240 9.82 2.76 36.51
CA LYS A 240 10.02 1.30 36.55
C LYS A 240 8.76 0.48 36.87
N ARG A 241 7.70 1.10 37.42
CA ARG A 241 6.61 0.39 38.11
C ARG A 241 5.58 -0.21 37.17
N ASN A 242 5.26 0.41 36.03
CA ASN A 242 4.11 0.02 35.18
C ASN A 242 4.30 0.18 33.66
N GLY A 243 5.50 0.49 33.18
CA GLY A 243 5.77 0.52 31.74
C GLY A 243 5.16 1.71 30.97
N ARG A 244 4.53 2.69 31.63
CA ARG A 244 4.07 3.95 31.02
C ARG A 244 5.20 4.97 30.93
N GLY A 245 5.17 5.80 29.89
CA GLY A 245 6.13 6.88 29.65
C GLY A 245 5.75 8.17 30.37
N PHE A 246 5.80 9.29 29.66
CA PHE A 246 5.37 10.60 30.14
C PHE A 246 4.01 11.01 29.58
N ALA A 247 3.36 11.96 30.25
CA ALA A 247 2.13 12.62 29.84
C ALA A 247 2.36 14.12 29.68
N PHE A 248 1.62 14.72 28.74
CA PHE A 248 1.74 16.12 28.32
C PHE A 248 0.38 16.82 28.46
N GLU A 249 0.39 18.05 28.95
CA GLU A 249 -0.77 18.93 29.06
C GLU A 249 -0.38 20.39 28.82
N ASN A 250 -1.33 21.25 28.44
CA ASN A 250 -1.12 22.69 28.28
C ASN A 250 0.04 23.06 27.34
N LEU A 251 0.19 22.34 26.22
CA LEU A 251 1.15 22.72 25.19
C LEU A 251 0.74 24.07 24.61
N LYS A 252 1.69 24.99 24.58
CA LYS A 252 1.53 26.32 23.98
C LYS A 252 2.72 26.66 23.12
N SER A 253 2.46 27.42 22.07
CA SER A 253 3.50 27.93 21.18
C SER A 253 3.30 29.41 20.89
N PHE A 254 4.39 30.17 20.85
CA PHE A 254 4.41 31.61 20.60
C PHE A 254 5.56 32.00 19.67
N GLY A 255 5.37 33.10 18.94
CA GLY A 255 6.41 33.74 18.14
C GLY A 255 6.29 33.47 16.64
N ASP A 256 7.01 34.26 15.87
CA ASP A 256 6.95 34.27 14.40
C ASP A 256 7.71 33.11 13.75
N GLY A 257 8.55 32.41 14.51
CA GLY A 257 9.37 31.27 14.10
C GLY A 257 8.59 29.96 13.85
N ILE A 258 7.27 29.98 14.00
CA ILE A 258 6.39 28.84 13.71
C ILE A 258 5.62 29.10 12.41
N ARG A 259 5.61 28.11 11.53
CA ARG A 259 4.77 28.06 10.34
C ARG A 259 3.63 27.07 10.56
N SER A 260 2.41 27.58 10.55
CA SER A 260 1.19 26.76 10.58
C SER A 260 0.71 26.45 9.16
N SER A 261 0.29 25.20 8.92
CA SER A 261 -0.17 24.69 7.61
C SER A 261 -1.38 23.76 7.85
N SER A 262 -2.59 24.29 7.73
CA SER A 262 -3.83 23.53 7.97
C SER A 262 -4.14 22.50 6.87
N ASP A 263 -3.53 22.66 5.70
CA ASP A 263 -3.53 21.67 4.60
C ASP A 263 -2.84 20.35 4.96
N ARG A 264 -2.09 20.31 6.08
CA ARG A 264 -1.43 19.11 6.61
C ARG A 264 -2.24 18.35 7.64
N GLU A 265 -3.47 18.77 7.94
CA GLU A 265 -4.35 18.03 8.85
C GLU A 265 -4.59 16.61 8.31
N PHE A 266 -4.57 15.62 9.20
CA PHE A 266 -4.80 14.23 8.85
C PHE A 266 -5.90 13.60 9.71
N GLY A 267 -7.04 13.32 9.08
CA GLY A 267 -8.24 12.82 9.75
C GLY A 267 -9.31 13.90 10.02
N PRO A 268 -10.46 13.53 10.60
CA PRO A 268 -10.79 12.20 11.13
C PRO A 268 -11.00 11.13 10.06
N VAL A 269 -11.37 11.49 8.83
CA VAL A 269 -11.37 10.55 7.69
C VAL A 269 -9.99 10.60 7.04
N LEU A 270 -9.27 9.48 7.04
CA LEU A 270 -7.86 9.38 6.62
C LEU A 270 -7.72 9.15 5.11
N SER A 271 -8.61 8.34 4.55
CA SER A 271 -8.71 8.02 3.12
C SER A 271 -10.06 7.38 2.83
N SER A 272 -10.34 7.13 1.55
CA SER A 272 -11.44 6.28 1.13
C SER A 272 -11.07 5.42 -0.08
N LEU A 273 -11.71 4.26 -0.18
CA LEU A 273 -11.74 3.39 -1.35
C LEU A 273 -13.19 3.27 -1.81
N TYR A 274 -13.45 3.23 -3.12
CA TYR A 274 -14.79 2.99 -3.65
C TYR A 274 -14.72 2.15 -4.93
N THR A 275 -15.79 1.41 -5.23
CA THR A 275 -16.09 0.89 -6.57
C THR A 275 -17.55 1.16 -6.91
N ILE A 276 -17.86 1.11 -8.20
CA ILE A 276 -19.21 1.16 -8.73
C ILE A 276 -19.35 -0.04 -9.66
N ASP A 277 -20.41 -0.81 -9.49
CA ASP A 277 -20.65 -2.06 -10.19
C ASP A 277 -22.16 -2.33 -10.26
N ASP A 278 -22.70 -2.70 -11.42
CA ASP A 278 -24.13 -2.98 -11.65
C ASP A 278 -25.10 -2.02 -10.90
N GLY A 279 -24.86 -0.71 -11.04
CA GLY A 279 -25.66 0.33 -10.37
C GLY A 279 -25.54 0.36 -8.84
N VAL A 280 -24.49 -0.22 -8.26
CA VAL A 280 -24.19 -0.21 -6.83
C VAL A 280 -22.87 0.50 -6.57
N LEU A 281 -22.92 1.60 -5.83
CA LEU A 281 -21.74 2.27 -5.28
C LEU A 281 -21.46 1.72 -3.88
N LYS A 282 -20.24 1.21 -3.66
CA LYS A 282 -19.72 0.87 -2.34
C LYS A 282 -18.51 1.72 -2.00
N LEU A 283 -18.45 2.26 -0.78
CA LEU A 283 -17.35 3.09 -0.30
C LEU A 283 -16.94 2.67 1.12
N THR A 284 -15.63 2.61 1.35
CA THR A 284 -15.02 2.41 2.66
C THR A 284 -14.21 3.63 3.03
N ALA A 285 -14.60 4.30 4.11
CA ALA A 285 -13.88 5.43 4.69
C ALA A 285 -12.99 4.94 5.85
N GLN A 286 -11.69 5.10 5.71
CA GLN A 286 -10.73 4.76 6.77
C GLN A 286 -10.71 5.87 7.83
N MET A 287 -10.79 5.49 9.09
CA MET A 287 -10.67 6.38 10.24
C MET A 287 -9.53 5.94 11.15
N PRO A 288 -9.08 6.80 12.08
CA PRO A 288 -8.23 6.41 13.19
C PRO A 288 -9.05 5.74 14.29
N PRO A 289 -8.44 5.00 15.26
CA PRO A 289 -9.20 4.32 16.30
C PRO A 289 -9.89 5.32 17.24
N LEU A 290 -11.22 5.25 17.27
CA LEU A 290 -12.10 6.13 18.04
C LEU A 290 -12.43 5.56 19.43
N GLY A 291 -12.61 6.46 20.41
CA GLY A 291 -13.00 6.15 21.78
C GLY A 291 -14.49 5.86 21.94
N VAL A 292 -14.89 5.46 23.15
CA VAL A 292 -16.28 5.10 23.47
C VAL A 292 -17.25 6.29 23.39
N ASP A 293 -16.74 7.50 23.58
CA ASP A 293 -17.51 8.73 23.57
C ASP A 293 -17.63 9.37 22.18
N ASP A 294 -16.84 8.91 21.20
CA ASP A 294 -16.86 9.41 19.83
C ASP A 294 -18.15 9.03 19.09
N SER A 295 -18.48 9.80 18.04
CA SER A 295 -19.58 9.44 17.15
C SER A 295 -19.29 8.08 16.50
N ARG A 296 -20.30 7.22 16.48
CA ARG A 296 -20.23 5.89 15.84
C ARG A 296 -20.89 5.87 14.47
N GLN A 297 -21.15 7.05 13.89
CA GLN A 297 -21.78 7.23 12.59
C GLN A 297 -21.08 8.32 11.77
N ALA A 298 -21.07 8.12 10.46
CA ALA A 298 -20.66 9.10 9.46
C ALA A 298 -21.68 9.13 8.31
N ASP A 299 -21.83 10.28 7.66
CA ASP A 299 -22.72 10.45 6.51
C ASP A 299 -21.91 10.54 5.21
N LEU A 300 -22.34 9.83 4.18
CA LEU A 300 -21.87 10.02 2.81
C LEU A 300 -22.79 11.04 2.13
N GLU A 301 -22.21 12.10 1.61
CA GLU A 301 -22.93 13.19 0.96
C GLU A 301 -22.41 13.41 -0.46
N ILE A 302 -23.31 13.76 -1.38
CA ILE A 302 -22.96 14.13 -2.76
C ILE A 302 -23.42 15.54 -3.09
N LYS A 303 -22.77 16.17 -4.06
CA LYS A 303 -23.14 17.49 -4.54
C LYS A 303 -23.89 17.39 -5.87
N ARG A 304 -25.20 17.65 -5.86
CA ARG A 304 -26.05 17.78 -7.06
C ARG A 304 -26.72 19.16 -7.06
N ASP A 305 -26.78 19.80 -8.23
CA ASP A 305 -27.35 21.16 -8.40
C ASP A 305 -26.72 22.20 -7.45
N GLY A 306 -25.43 22.05 -7.15
CA GLY A 306 -24.71 22.94 -6.23
C GLY A 306 -24.95 22.68 -4.73
N VAL A 307 -25.83 21.73 -4.37
CA VAL A 307 -26.23 21.45 -2.99
C VAL A 307 -25.71 20.08 -2.54
N TRP A 308 -25.15 20.04 -1.32
CA TRP A 308 -24.76 18.80 -0.66
C TRP A 308 -25.98 18.09 -0.07
N LYS A 309 -26.14 16.80 -0.36
CA LYS A 309 -27.21 15.94 0.17
C LYS A 309 -26.61 14.64 0.70
N SER A 310 -27.01 14.25 1.90
CA SER A 310 -26.70 12.92 2.45
C SER A 310 -27.47 11.85 1.67
N ILE A 311 -26.77 10.80 1.26
CA ILE A 311 -27.31 9.67 0.47
C ILE A 311 -27.16 8.33 1.18
N ALA A 312 -26.21 8.21 2.11
CA ALA A 312 -26.03 7.03 2.93
C ALA A 312 -25.43 7.38 4.29
N ARG A 313 -25.58 6.47 5.23
CA ARG A 313 -24.97 6.53 6.56
C ARG A 313 -24.22 5.24 6.83
N GLY A 314 -23.00 5.35 7.33
CA GLY A 314 -22.14 4.24 7.69
C GLY A 314 -22.05 4.12 9.21
N ASP A 315 -21.98 2.89 9.70
CA ASP A 315 -21.74 2.57 11.11
C ASP A 315 -20.28 2.16 11.33
N TRP A 316 -19.78 2.44 12.54
CA TRP A 316 -18.38 2.25 12.89
C TRP A 316 -18.00 0.78 13.14
N ASP A 317 -16.99 0.27 12.42
CA ASP A 317 -16.31 -0.98 12.77
C ASP A 317 -15.05 -0.71 13.58
N GLN A 318 -15.00 -1.24 14.81
CA GLN A 318 -13.91 -0.97 15.75
C GLN A 318 -12.58 -1.63 15.38
N ASP A 319 -12.60 -2.81 14.77
CA ASP A 319 -11.38 -3.58 14.54
C ASP A 319 -10.62 -3.08 13.31
N SER A 320 -11.34 -2.77 12.23
CA SER A 320 -10.80 -2.19 10.99
C SER A 320 -10.71 -0.66 11.03
N ALA A 321 -11.37 -0.04 12.01
CA ALA A 321 -11.46 1.40 12.13
C ALA A 321 -12.05 2.07 10.87
N THR A 322 -13.17 1.53 10.36
CA THR A 322 -13.81 2.00 9.12
C THR A 322 -15.28 2.38 9.27
N PHE A 323 -15.76 3.19 8.34
CA PHE A 323 -17.18 3.32 7.99
C PHE A 323 -17.39 2.79 6.58
N THR A 324 -18.37 1.93 6.37
CA THR A 324 -18.73 1.41 5.04
C THR A 324 -20.08 1.95 4.61
N PHE A 325 -20.24 2.15 3.30
CA PHE A 325 -21.45 2.69 2.68
C PHE A 325 -21.81 1.85 1.45
N ARG A 326 -23.11 1.63 1.25
CA ARG A 326 -23.69 1.00 0.05
C ARG A 326 -24.83 1.88 -0.45
N VAL A 327 -24.83 2.18 -1.74
CA VAL A 327 -25.86 2.99 -2.42
C VAL A 327 -26.28 2.26 -3.68
N GLU A 328 -27.54 1.83 -3.75
CA GLU A 328 -28.11 1.12 -4.90
C GLU A 328 -28.77 2.11 -5.89
N GLY A 329 -28.92 1.69 -7.14
CA GLY A 329 -29.45 2.53 -8.21
C GLY A 329 -28.55 3.73 -8.50
N TRP A 330 -27.24 3.56 -8.36
CA TRP A 330 -26.24 4.54 -8.70
C TRP A 330 -26.13 4.69 -10.23
N ASP A 331 -25.87 5.92 -10.66
CA ASP A 331 -25.72 6.29 -12.07
C ASP A 331 -24.30 6.83 -12.25
N ASP A 332 -23.51 6.13 -13.04
CA ASP A 332 -22.10 6.37 -13.34
C ASP A 332 -21.88 7.04 -14.71
N ASN A 333 -22.93 7.55 -15.35
CA ASN A 333 -22.78 8.33 -16.59
C ASN A 333 -22.19 9.74 -16.38
N SER A 334 -22.01 10.17 -15.13
CA SER A 334 -21.48 11.51 -14.84
C SER A 334 -20.65 11.54 -13.56
N ALA A 335 -19.60 12.36 -13.57
CA ALA A 335 -18.77 12.56 -12.40
C ALA A 335 -19.53 13.35 -11.31
N VAL A 336 -19.52 12.83 -10.07
CA VAL A 336 -20.25 13.42 -8.94
C VAL A 336 -19.28 13.72 -7.78
N PRO A 337 -19.12 15.00 -7.37
CA PRO A 337 -18.38 15.33 -6.16
C PRO A 337 -19.07 14.74 -4.93
N TYR A 338 -18.30 14.08 -4.07
CA TYR A 338 -18.78 13.52 -2.81
C TYR A 338 -17.95 14.02 -1.62
N ARG A 339 -18.49 13.81 -0.42
CA ARG A 339 -17.73 13.90 0.81
C ARG A 339 -18.24 12.93 1.88
N VAL A 340 -17.32 12.44 2.70
CA VAL A 340 -17.64 11.78 3.97
C VAL A 340 -17.64 12.85 5.06
N ALA A 341 -18.78 13.03 5.72
CA ALA A 341 -18.98 13.98 6.80
C ALA A 341 -19.02 13.24 8.15
N TYR A 342 -18.14 13.64 9.07
CA TYR A 342 -18.05 13.06 10.40
C TYR A 342 -18.11 14.15 11.47
N GLN A 343 -18.94 13.93 12.48
CA GLN A 343 -19.10 14.84 13.62
C GLN A 343 -18.17 14.42 14.75
N GLU A 344 -17.04 15.10 14.88
CA GLU A 344 -16.06 14.89 15.93
C GLU A 344 -16.55 15.56 17.23
N LYS A 345 -16.90 14.74 18.23
CA LYS A 345 -17.32 15.22 19.55
C LYS A 345 -16.17 15.92 20.26
N ARG A 346 -16.47 17.08 20.86
CA ARG A 346 -15.55 17.84 21.71
C ARG A 346 -16.16 18.03 23.10
N LEU A 347 -15.45 17.61 24.15
CA LEU A 347 -15.92 17.70 25.54
C LEU A 347 -16.06 19.16 25.97
N GLY A 348 -17.22 19.52 26.51
CA GLY A 348 -17.50 20.87 27.00
C GLY A 348 -17.87 21.89 25.91
N GLU A 349 -17.82 21.51 24.64
CA GLU A 349 -18.30 22.32 23.52
C GLU A 349 -19.73 21.87 23.15
N SER A 350 -20.60 22.81 22.76
CA SER A 350 -21.98 22.50 22.38
C SER A 350 -22.09 21.95 20.95
N GLU A 351 -21.19 22.35 20.07
CA GLU A 351 -21.17 21.96 18.66
C GLU A 351 -19.99 21.02 18.39
N PRO A 352 -20.18 19.92 17.64
CA PRO A 352 -19.08 19.06 17.23
C PRO A 352 -18.21 19.74 16.17
N TRP A 353 -16.96 19.33 16.09
CA TRP A 353 -16.11 19.69 14.96
C TRP A 353 -16.50 18.86 13.75
N LEU A 354 -16.61 19.48 12.58
CA LEU A 354 -17.02 18.79 11.37
C LEU A 354 -15.81 18.38 10.54
N GLY A 355 -15.52 17.08 10.51
CA GLY A 355 -14.58 16.48 9.57
C GLY A 355 -15.24 16.27 8.21
N ARG A 356 -14.58 16.70 7.13
CA ARG A 356 -15.05 16.49 5.76
C ARG A 356 -13.88 16.02 4.90
N TYR A 357 -14.03 14.86 4.28
CA TYR A 357 -13.09 14.34 3.31
C TYR A 357 -13.79 14.27 1.96
N GLN A 358 -13.23 14.95 0.95
CA GLN A 358 -13.89 15.16 -0.35
C GLN A 358 -13.18 14.40 -1.44
N GLY A 359 -13.94 13.96 -2.43
CA GLY A 359 -13.45 13.29 -3.63
C GLY A 359 -14.47 13.39 -4.76
N ILE A 360 -14.24 12.59 -5.80
CA ILE A 360 -15.09 12.50 -6.98
C ILE A 360 -15.40 11.03 -7.26
N PHE A 361 -16.69 10.70 -7.39
CA PHE A 361 -17.13 9.48 -8.06
C PHE A 361 -17.01 9.72 -9.55
N ARG A 362 -16.18 8.94 -10.25
CA ARG A 362 -15.94 9.12 -11.70
C ARG A 362 -17.14 8.66 -12.51
N ALA A 363 -17.22 9.20 -13.72
CA ALA A 363 -18.03 8.59 -14.76
C ALA A 363 -17.31 7.35 -15.30
N ALA A 364 -18.05 6.35 -15.76
CA ALA A 364 -17.48 5.23 -16.48
C ALA A 364 -16.83 5.72 -17.81
N PRO A 365 -15.65 5.20 -18.18
CA PRO A 365 -15.03 5.51 -19.46
C PRO A 365 -15.76 4.81 -20.63
N GLU A 366 -15.67 5.37 -21.85
CA GLU A 366 -16.39 4.85 -23.03
C GLU A 366 -15.46 4.16 -24.06
N ASP A 367 -14.43 4.87 -24.56
CA ASP A 367 -13.57 4.43 -25.67
C ASP A 367 -12.30 3.70 -25.21
N GLU A 368 -11.76 4.08 -24.05
CA GLU A 368 -10.53 3.53 -23.50
C GLU A 368 -10.70 3.35 -21.99
N VAL A 369 -10.33 2.19 -21.47
CA VAL A 369 -10.23 1.96 -20.02
C VAL A 369 -8.77 1.89 -19.62
N VAL A 370 -8.33 2.79 -18.74
CA VAL A 370 -6.97 2.85 -18.24
C VAL A 370 -6.90 2.35 -16.80
N VAL A 371 -6.15 1.28 -16.55
CA VAL A 371 -5.92 0.73 -15.21
C VAL A 371 -4.50 1.03 -14.76
N ALA A 372 -4.33 1.64 -13.59
CA ALA A 372 -3.04 1.71 -12.92
C ALA A 372 -2.91 0.60 -11.88
N ALA A 373 -1.85 -0.19 -11.97
CA ALA A 373 -1.64 -1.35 -11.11
C ALA A 373 -0.36 -1.24 -10.26
N PHE A 374 -0.44 -1.70 -9.01
CA PHE A 374 0.57 -1.52 -7.96
C PHE A 374 0.77 -2.79 -7.15
N THR A 375 1.99 -3.00 -6.67
CA THR A 375 2.33 -4.01 -5.66
C THR A 375 3.48 -3.51 -4.79
N GLY A 376 3.68 -4.09 -3.60
CA GLY A 376 4.96 -3.98 -2.86
C GLY A 376 5.32 -2.56 -2.41
N HIS A 377 4.76 -2.12 -1.28
CA HIS A 377 4.89 -0.76 -0.76
C HIS A 377 5.85 -0.64 0.45
N LYS A 378 7.09 -1.14 0.32
CA LYS A 378 8.08 -1.02 1.39
C LYS A 378 8.54 0.42 1.61
N VAL A 379 8.56 0.91 2.85
CA VAL A 379 9.04 2.28 3.13
C VAL A 379 10.49 2.34 3.62
N TYR A 380 11.05 1.22 4.11
CA TYR A 380 12.38 1.13 4.72
C TYR A 380 13.07 -0.22 4.47
N THR A 381 14.36 -0.22 4.09
CA THR A 381 15.15 -1.44 3.84
C THR A 381 16.51 -1.49 4.57
N GLY A 382 16.76 -0.57 5.51
CA GLY A 382 18.07 -0.43 6.18
C GLY A 382 18.71 0.94 5.94
N ALA A 383 19.91 1.14 6.48
CA ALA A 383 20.70 2.38 6.32
C ALA A 383 19.89 3.65 6.63
N LEU A 384 19.19 3.64 7.78
CA LEU A 384 18.23 4.67 8.16
C LEU A 384 18.80 6.09 8.02
N LYS A 385 18.04 6.91 7.31
CA LYS A 385 18.10 8.36 7.29
C LYS A 385 16.66 8.86 7.32
N TRP A 386 16.38 9.93 8.05
CA TRP A 386 15.03 10.51 8.13
C TRP A 386 14.73 11.46 6.96
N ASN A 387 15.13 11.06 5.76
CA ASN A 387 14.94 11.78 4.51
C ASN A 387 14.78 10.79 3.33
N HIS A 388 14.65 11.32 2.11
CA HIS A 388 14.37 10.52 0.92
C HIS A 388 15.46 9.49 0.59
N ASP A 389 16.70 9.68 1.05
CA ASP A 389 17.78 8.72 0.84
C ASP A 389 17.57 7.41 1.62
N GLY A 390 16.85 7.47 2.75
CA GLY A 390 16.64 6.33 3.65
C GLY A 390 15.20 5.84 3.76
N LEU A 391 14.21 6.69 3.47
CA LEU A 391 12.78 6.38 3.54
C LEU A 391 12.06 6.81 2.26
N TRP A 392 11.24 5.92 1.71
CA TRP A 392 10.70 6.09 0.35
C TRP A 392 9.21 6.46 0.30
N MET A 393 8.55 6.48 1.47
CA MET A 393 7.24 7.10 1.62
C MET A 393 7.37 8.63 1.52
N PRO A 394 6.36 9.36 1.01
CA PRO A 394 5.00 8.92 0.68
C PRO A 394 4.82 8.57 -0.81
N HIS A 395 5.86 8.06 -1.48
CA HIS A 395 5.79 7.64 -2.89
C HIS A 395 5.28 8.74 -3.84
N LYS A 396 5.67 9.99 -3.61
CA LYS A 396 5.19 11.15 -4.39
C LYS A 396 5.39 11.01 -5.88
N GLU A 397 6.54 10.48 -6.28
CA GLU A 397 6.92 10.35 -7.69
C GLU A 397 5.98 9.37 -8.38
N THR A 398 5.73 8.20 -7.76
CA THR A 398 4.72 7.23 -8.20
C THR A 398 3.33 7.87 -8.29
N ALA A 399 2.86 8.53 -7.23
CA ALA A 399 1.52 9.12 -7.22
C ALA A 399 1.35 10.21 -8.30
N ALA A 400 2.37 11.04 -8.52
CA ALA A 400 2.35 12.08 -9.55
C ALA A 400 2.39 11.50 -10.96
N GLY A 401 3.23 10.49 -11.20
CA GLY A 401 3.31 9.80 -12.50
C GLY A 401 1.99 9.14 -12.88
N VAL A 402 1.36 8.46 -11.92
CA VAL A 402 0.03 7.85 -12.09
C VAL A 402 -1.03 8.91 -12.36
N GLU A 403 -1.09 9.98 -11.56
CA GLU A 403 -2.07 11.06 -11.75
C GLU A 403 -1.97 11.67 -13.16
N ALA A 404 -0.75 11.83 -13.70
CA ALA A 404 -0.53 12.35 -15.04
C ALA A 404 -0.96 11.41 -16.17
N ARG A 405 -1.01 10.10 -15.92
CA ARG A 405 -1.53 9.09 -16.86
C ARG A 405 -3.06 8.93 -16.78
N ASP A 406 -3.68 9.64 -15.84
CA ASP A 406 -5.13 9.71 -15.58
C ASP A 406 -5.88 8.37 -15.68
N PRO A 407 -5.50 7.36 -14.88
CA PRO A 407 -6.20 6.07 -14.92
C PRO A 407 -7.65 6.21 -14.47
N ASP A 408 -8.51 5.37 -15.05
CA ASP A 408 -9.92 5.23 -14.72
C ASP A 408 -10.14 4.28 -13.53
N LEU A 409 -9.24 3.30 -13.33
CA LEU A 409 -9.31 2.30 -12.27
C LEU A 409 -7.92 2.11 -11.63
N LEU A 410 -7.90 1.92 -10.31
CA LEU A 410 -6.69 1.58 -9.56
C LEU A 410 -6.76 0.13 -9.08
N PHE A 411 -5.68 -0.63 -9.24
CA PHE A 411 -5.55 -1.98 -8.71
C PHE A 411 -4.30 -2.14 -7.84
N PHE A 412 -4.49 -2.45 -6.56
CA PHE A 412 -3.43 -2.78 -5.61
C PHE A 412 -3.45 -4.29 -5.36
N SER A 413 -2.51 -5.02 -5.95
CA SER A 413 -2.52 -6.49 -5.97
C SER A 413 -2.04 -7.14 -4.68
N GLY A 414 -1.38 -6.41 -3.80
CA GLY A 414 -0.83 -6.98 -2.56
C GLY A 414 0.25 -6.12 -1.94
N ASP A 415 0.67 -6.51 -0.74
CA ASP A 415 1.79 -5.89 -0.03
C ASP A 415 1.63 -4.38 0.17
N GLN A 416 0.41 -3.95 0.48
CA GLN A 416 0.18 -2.54 0.77
C GLN A 416 0.87 -2.13 2.07
N ILE A 417 1.19 -3.09 2.94
CA ILE A 417 2.06 -2.94 4.11
C ILE A 417 3.07 -4.09 4.21
N TYR A 418 4.13 -3.88 4.99
CA TYR A 418 5.03 -4.94 5.45
C TYR A 418 4.98 -5.09 6.97
N GLU A 419 4.93 -6.33 7.46
CA GLU A 419 4.80 -6.65 8.88
C GLU A 419 6.02 -6.21 9.70
N GLY A 420 7.21 -6.33 9.12
CA GLY A 420 8.40 -5.63 9.59
C GLY A 420 8.77 -4.53 8.61
N ASP A 421 8.82 -3.31 9.11
CA ASP A 421 9.10 -2.10 8.33
C ASP A 421 9.79 -1.08 9.25
N LEU A 422 9.40 0.20 9.30
CA LEU A 422 9.87 1.12 10.35
C LEU A 422 9.72 0.57 11.77
N THR A 423 8.74 -0.30 12.01
CA THR A 423 8.47 -0.89 13.32
C THR A 423 8.25 -2.41 13.21
N PRO A 424 8.75 -3.21 14.17
CA PRO A 424 8.45 -4.64 14.21
C PRO A 424 6.98 -4.88 14.61
N VAL A 425 6.46 -6.06 14.27
CA VAL A 425 5.11 -6.48 14.65
C VAL A 425 4.89 -6.45 16.16
N ASP A 426 3.74 -5.94 16.60
CA ASP A 426 3.31 -5.96 18.01
C ASP A 426 2.22 -7.00 18.28
N ARG A 427 2.64 -8.21 18.73
CA ARG A 427 1.74 -9.34 19.04
C ARG A 427 1.38 -9.46 20.52
N ARG A 428 1.55 -8.41 21.33
CA ARG A 428 1.29 -8.47 22.79
C ARG A 428 -0.17 -8.78 23.15
N SER A 429 -1.10 -8.36 22.29
CA SER A 429 -2.54 -8.64 22.39
C SER A 429 -3.20 -8.35 21.04
N MET A 430 -4.44 -8.80 20.85
CA MET A 430 -5.21 -8.51 19.64
C MET A 430 -5.29 -7.00 19.34
N GLN A 431 -5.61 -6.17 20.33
CA GLN A 431 -5.69 -4.71 20.13
C GLN A 431 -4.37 -4.09 19.68
N HIS A 432 -3.25 -4.56 20.23
CA HIS A 432 -1.92 -4.08 19.84
C HIS A 432 -1.60 -4.47 18.39
N SER A 433 -1.99 -5.66 17.96
CA SER A 433 -1.81 -6.11 16.57
C SER A 433 -2.68 -5.31 15.60
N LEU A 434 -3.95 -5.04 15.95
CA LEU A 434 -4.82 -4.19 15.14
C LEU A 434 -4.27 -2.76 15.02
N HIS A 435 -3.84 -2.14 16.13
CA HIS A 435 -3.22 -0.82 16.10
C HIS A 435 -1.90 -0.79 15.32
N ASP A 436 -1.09 -1.84 15.42
CA ASP A 436 0.14 -1.98 14.66
C ASP A 436 -0.12 -2.12 13.15
N TYR A 437 -1.16 -2.87 12.76
CA TYR A 437 -1.62 -2.97 11.38
C TYR A 437 -2.12 -1.63 10.86
N LEU A 438 -3.06 -0.99 11.57
CA LEU A 438 -3.61 0.31 11.19
C LEU A 438 -2.52 1.39 11.06
N TYR A 439 -1.54 1.41 11.97
CA TYR A 439 -0.41 2.32 11.87
C TYR A 439 0.40 2.16 10.57
N LYS A 440 0.55 0.92 10.08
CA LYS A 440 1.20 0.65 8.79
C LYS A 440 0.30 1.04 7.63
N TRP A 441 -0.99 0.66 7.69
CA TRP A 441 -2.00 1.00 6.68
C TRP A 441 -2.17 2.52 6.50
N TYR A 442 -1.97 3.34 7.54
CA TYR A 442 -2.05 4.79 7.41
C TYR A 442 -0.95 5.40 6.55
N ARG A 443 0.18 4.70 6.34
CA ARG A 443 1.18 5.12 5.35
C ARG A 443 0.69 4.91 3.92
N PHE A 444 -0.07 3.83 3.67
CA PHE A 444 -0.79 3.66 2.41
C PHE A 444 -1.78 4.81 2.18
N CYS A 445 -2.59 5.13 3.20
CA CYS A 445 -3.55 6.25 3.15
C CYS A 445 -2.86 7.58 2.79
N TRP A 446 -1.70 7.86 3.38
CA TRP A 446 -0.92 9.07 3.06
C TRP A 446 -0.30 9.09 1.68
N SER A 447 -0.01 7.93 1.10
CA SER A 447 0.68 7.82 -0.18
C SER A 447 -0.30 7.90 -1.34
N PHE A 448 -1.47 7.26 -1.21
CA PHE A 448 -2.41 7.07 -2.32
C PHE A 448 -3.80 7.69 -2.11
N GLY A 449 -4.10 8.26 -0.94
CA GLY A 449 -5.43 8.81 -0.64
C GLY A 449 -5.90 9.89 -1.63
N ASP A 450 -4.99 10.68 -2.21
CA ASP A 450 -5.34 11.65 -3.25
C ASP A 450 -5.80 11.00 -4.56
N LEU A 451 -5.27 9.80 -4.89
CA LEU A 451 -5.69 9.00 -6.03
C LEU A 451 -7.03 8.30 -5.73
N THR A 452 -7.10 7.56 -4.62
CA THR A 452 -8.23 6.65 -4.32
C THR A 452 -9.52 7.39 -4.00
N ARG A 453 -9.46 8.66 -3.57
CA ARG A 453 -10.67 9.46 -3.38
C ARG A 453 -11.32 9.90 -4.68
N ASN A 454 -10.60 9.81 -5.80
CA ASN A 454 -11.00 10.37 -7.09
C ASN A 454 -11.13 9.32 -8.19
N ARG A 455 -10.89 8.04 -7.90
CA ARG A 455 -10.90 6.93 -8.86
C ARG A 455 -11.39 5.66 -8.15
N PRO A 456 -12.21 4.82 -8.79
CA PRO A 456 -12.48 3.47 -8.30
C PRO A 456 -11.17 2.74 -7.99
N ALA A 457 -11.15 1.99 -6.88
CA ALA A 457 -9.95 1.35 -6.39
C ALA A 457 -10.24 -0.06 -5.87
N ILE A 458 -9.58 -1.04 -6.48
CA ILE A 458 -9.55 -2.43 -6.04
C ILE A 458 -8.26 -2.62 -5.24
N ALA A 459 -8.38 -3.10 -4.00
CA ALA A 459 -7.24 -3.54 -3.21
C ALA A 459 -7.52 -4.94 -2.67
N VAL A 460 -6.53 -5.83 -2.78
CA VAL A 460 -6.61 -7.19 -2.24
C VAL A 460 -5.39 -7.47 -1.35
N PRO A 461 -5.55 -8.19 -0.22
CA PRO A 461 -4.44 -8.54 0.64
C PRO A 461 -3.55 -9.62 0.02
N ASP A 462 -2.25 -9.48 0.22
CA ASP A 462 -1.27 -10.55 0.06
C ASP A 462 -0.66 -10.95 1.43
N ASP A 463 0.42 -11.71 1.43
CA ASP A 463 1.04 -12.32 2.58
C ASP A 463 1.47 -11.32 3.66
N HIS A 464 2.13 -10.23 3.29
CA HIS A 464 2.65 -9.25 4.23
C HIS A 464 1.53 -8.44 4.91
N ASP A 465 0.39 -8.25 4.25
CA ASP A 465 -0.80 -7.59 4.81
C ASP A 465 -1.38 -8.37 6.00
N VAL A 466 -1.29 -9.71 5.96
CA VAL A 466 -1.74 -10.62 7.02
C VAL A 466 -0.59 -11.16 7.89
N TYR A 467 0.56 -10.50 7.83
CA TYR A 467 1.76 -10.74 8.65
C TYR A 467 2.44 -12.09 8.40
N HIS A 468 2.38 -12.56 7.16
CA HIS A 468 3.24 -13.59 6.61
C HIS A 468 4.44 -12.98 5.87
N GLY A 469 5.46 -13.79 5.63
CA GLY A 469 6.48 -13.44 4.63
C GLY A 469 6.34 -14.22 3.33
N ASN A 470 5.52 -15.28 3.34
CA ASN A 470 4.93 -16.04 2.25
C ASN A 470 3.68 -16.71 2.83
N ILE A 471 2.52 -16.62 2.19
CA ILE A 471 1.29 -17.24 2.69
C ILE A 471 0.82 -18.40 1.82
N TRP A 472 0.59 -19.54 2.48
CA TRP A 472 -0.15 -20.67 1.92
C TRP A 472 -1.48 -20.72 2.64
N GLY A 473 -2.53 -20.06 2.15
CA GLY A 473 -3.77 -19.85 2.92
C GLY A 473 -4.44 -21.16 3.35
N ALA A 474 -4.23 -22.25 2.59
CA ALA A 474 -4.63 -23.61 2.93
C ALA A 474 -6.06 -23.71 3.48
N GLY A 475 -7.00 -23.01 2.83
CA GLY A 475 -8.41 -23.00 3.19
C GLY A 475 -8.73 -22.27 4.50
N GLY A 476 -7.84 -21.42 5.00
CA GLY A 476 -8.08 -20.60 6.19
C GLY A 476 -7.70 -21.26 7.49
N ARG A 477 -7.05 -22.44 7.46
CA ARG A 477 -6.66 -23.15 8.68
C ARG A 477 -5.70 -22.34 9.55
N LYS A 478 -5.53 -22.75 10.79
CA LYS A 478 -4.54 -22.15 11.68
C LYS A 478 -3.15 -22.65 11.32
N ALA A 479 -2.21 -21.74 11.11
CA ALA A 479 -0.81 -22.10 10.95
C ALA A 479 -0.19 -22.56 12.30
N GLU A 480 0.50 -23.69 12.29
CA GLU A 480 1.04 -24.35 13.48
C GLU A 480 2.55 -24.57 13.38
N LYS A 481 3.28 -24.16 14.43
CA LYS A 481 4.71 -24.43 14.54
C LYS A 481 4.93 -25.81 15.16
N THR A 482 5.79 -26.63 14.55
CA THR A 482 6.26 -27.90 15.11
C THR A 482 7.77 -27.83 15.39
N GLU A 483 8.39 -28.96 15.78
CA GLU A 483 9.86 -29.03 15.97
C GLU A 483 10.64 -28.86 14.66
N VAL A 484 10.07 -29.29 13.54
CA VAL A 484 10.75 -29.37 12.24
C VAL A 484 10.17 -28.41 11.18
N MET A 485 9.03 -27.78 11.47
CA MET A 485 8.31 -26.93 10.52
C MET A 485 7.91 -25.59 11.17
N SER A 486 8.12 -24.50 10.46
CA SER A 486 7.67 -23.19 10.90
C SER A 486 6.14 -23.07 10.80
N ALA A 487 5.54 -22.16 11.57
CA ALA A 487 4.10 -21.90 11.42
C ALA A 487 3.75 -21.43 9.99
N GLN A 488 4.66 -20.70 9.34
CA GLN A 488 4.47 -20.25 7.96
C GLN A 488 4.43 -21.43 6.99
N ASP A 489 5.44 -22.29 7.05
CA ASP A 489 5.55 -23.47 6.19
C ASP A 489 4.44 -24.50 6.43
N SER A 490 3.83 -24.49 7.62
CA SER A 490 2.68 -25.36 7.86
C SER A 490 1.46 -24.98 7.02
N GLY A 491 1.38 -23.78 6.44
CA GLY A 491 0.17 -23.28 5.77
C GLY A 491 -0.95 -22.91 6.75
N GLY A 492 -1.83 -22.03 6.32
CA GLY A 492 -2.83 -21.35 7.13
C GLY A 492 -2.38 -19.97 7.61
N TYR A 493 -3.20 -19.35 8.46
CA TYR A 493 -2.98 -17.99 8.97
C TYR A 493 -2.27 -18.02 10.33
N LYS A 494 -1.17 -17.25 10.46
CA LYS A 494 -0.45 -17.06 11.74
C LYS A 494 -1.25 -16.18 12.70
N MET A 495 -2.00 -15.23 12.16
CA MET A 495 -2.84 -14.31 12.92
C MET A 495 -4.27 -14.89 13.05
N PRO A 496 -4.96 -14.68 14.18
CA PRO A 496 -6.34 -15.15 14.34
C PRO A 496 -7.32 -14.52 13.35
N ALA A 497 -8.43 -15.19 13.04
CA ALA A 497 -9.44 -14.71 12.09
C ALA A 497 -9.97 -13.31 12.37
N ARG A 498 -10.11 -12.90 13.64
CA ARG A 498 -10.48 -11.52 14.00
C ARG A 498 -9.53 -10.47 13.41
N PHE A 499 -8.23 -10.74 13.37
CA PHE A 499 -7.25 -9.86 12.74
C PHE A 499 -7.36 -9.89 11.22
N VAL A 500 -7.43 -11.09 10.62
CA VAL A 500 -7.54 -11.28 9.17
C VAL A 500 -8.80 -10.59 8.62
N ASN A 501 -9.93 -10.73 9.30
CA ASN A 501 -11.18 -10.07 8.93
C ASN A 501 -11.12 -8.54 9.07
N ALA A 502 -10.29 -8.00 9.98
CA ALA A 502 -10.05 -6.56 10.04
C ALA A 502 -9.25 -6.08 8.81
N VAL A 503 -8.24 -6.85 8.37
CA VAL A 503 -7.48 -6.60 7.13
C VAL A 503 -8.39 -6.64 5.91
N HIS A 504 -9.25 -7.67 5.80
CA HIS A 504 -10.23 -7.77 4.71
C HIS A 504 -11.16 -6.55 4.70
N ARG A 505 -11.71 -6.14 5.85
CA ARG A 505 -12.57 -4.95 5.90
C ARG A 505 -11.83 -3.67 5.48
N THR A 506 -10.58 -3.48 5.85
CA THR A 506 -9.82 -2.28 5.45
C THR A 506 -9.49 -2.23 3.96
N GLN A 507 -9.30 -3.38 3.32
CA GLN A 507 -8.80 -3.45 1.94
C GLN A 507 -9.87 -3.78 0.90
N THR A 508 -10.88 -4.61 1.24
CA THR A 508 -11.80 -5.21 0.26
C THR A 508 -13.27 -4.85 0.47
N SER A 509 -13.64 -4.17 1.56
CA SER A 509 -15.06 -3.94 1.86
C SER A 509 -15.78 -3.00 0.89
N ASN A 510 -15.02 -2.23 0.10
CA ASN A 510 -15.57 -1.40 -0.97
C ASN A 510 -15.81 -2.15 -2.27
N LEU A 511 -15.27 -3.38 -2.44
CA LEU A 511 -15.49 -4.18 -3.65
C LEU A 511 -16.96 -4.61 -3.77
N PRO A 512 -17.39 -5.08 -4.95
CA PRO A 512 -18.66 -5.79 -5.09
C PRO A 512 -18.82 -6.93 -4.07
N ASP A 513 -20.05 -7.37 -3.86
CA ASP A 513 -20.28 -8.43 -2.87
C ASP A 513 -19.58 -9.73 -3.33
N PRO A 514 -18.97 -10.52 -2.42
CA PRO A 514 -18.27 -11.73 -2.82
C PRO A 514 -19.21 -12.70 -3.53
N HIS A 515 -18.75 -13.30 -4.63
CA HIS A 515 -19.56 -14.21 -5.44
C HIS A 515 -20.15 -15.35 -4.60
N ASP A 516 -19.33 -15.96 -3.73
CA ASP A 516 -19.81 -16.80 -2.63
C ASP A 516 -19.24 -16.30 -1.30
N PRO A 517 -20.06 -15.67 -0.44
CA PRO A 517 -19.62 -15.05 0.81
C PRO A 517 -19.40 -16.04 1.94
N THR A 518 -19.55 -17.35 1.71
CA THR A 518 -19.38 -18.37 2.76
C THR A 518 -17.95 -18.30 3.34
N PRO A 519 -17.78 -18.06 4.65
CA PRO A 519 -16.46 -18.01 5.27
C PRO A 519 -15.70 -19.32 5.10
N ILE A 520 -14.36 -19.23 5.08
CA ILE A 520 -13.48 -20.40 5.12
C ILE A 520 -13.22 -20.81 6.59
N GLU A 521 -12.28 -21.73 6.81
CA GLU A 521 -11.94 -22.16 8.17
C GLU A 521 -11.59 -20.98 9.10
N GLN A 522 -11.79 -21.19 10.40
CA GLN A 522 -11.68 -20.16 11.45
C GLN A 522 -12.65 -18.98 11.31
N ASP A 523 -13.67 -19.04 10.45
CA ASP A 523 -14.60 -17.93 10.18
C ASP A 523 -13.88 -16.72 9.53
N ILE A 524 -12.90 -17.02 8.66
CA ILE A 524 -12.23 -16.01 7.84
C ILE A 524 -13.13 -15.66 6.65
N SER A 525 -13.42 -14.37 6.49
CA SER A 525 -14.21 -13.81 5.39
C SER A 525 -13.52 -13.99 4.04
N VAL A 526 -14.29 -13.95 2.96
CA VAL A 526 -13.85 -14.14 1.57
C VAL A 526 -14.22 -12.88 0.76
N TYR A 527 -13.47 -12.58 -0.29
CA TYR A 527 -13.66 -11.35 -1.08
C TYR A 527 -13.59 -11.52 -2.61
N TYR A 528 -13.37 -12.72 -3.15
CA TYR A 528 -13.35 -12.87 -4.61
C TYR A 528 -14.72 -12.55 -5.21
N THR A 529 -14.70 -11.81 -6.31
CA THR A 529 -15.88 -11.22 -6.96
C THR A 529 -15.48 -10.73 -8.35
N ASP A 530 -16.43 -10.26 -9.13
CA ASP A 530 -16.24 -9.56 -10.39
C ASP A 530 -16.57 -8.07 -10.26
N LEU A 531 -16.14 -7.26 -11.24
CA LEU A 531 -16.41 -5.84 -11.35
C LEU A 531 -16.47 -5.47 -12.83
N ASP A 532 -17.53 -4.81 -13.28
CA ASP A 532 -17.63 -4.29 -14.65
C ASP A 532 -17.43 -2.77 -14.68
N TRP A 533 -16.45 -2.32 -15.46
CA TRP A 533 -16.10 -0.89 -15.57
C TRP A 533 -15.67 -0.51 -16.98
N GLY A 534 -16.46 0.37 -17.63
CA GLY A 534 -16.19 0.81 -19.01
C GLY A 534 -16.28 -0.30 -20.07
N GLY A 535 -17.10 -1.33 -19.80
CA GLY A 535 -17.25 -2.51 -20.66
C GLY A 535 -16.06 -3.49 -20.61
N VAL A 536 -15.15 -3.31 -19.63
CA VAL A 536 -14.16 -4.32 -19.28
C VAL A 536 -14.62 -5.01 -18.00
N SER A 537 -14.75 -6.33 -18.07
CA SER A 537 -15.15 -7.16 -16.94
C SER A 537 -13.91 -7.70 -16.22
N PHE A 538 -13.83 -7.49 -14.91
CA PHE A 538 -12.67 -7.82 -14.08
C PHE A 538 -12.99 -8.93 -13.07
N ALA A 539 -12.34 -10.09 -13.17
CA ALA A 539 -12.37 -11.10 -12.11
C ALA A 539 -11.32 -10.78 -11.03
N VAL A 540 -11.76 -10.54 -9.80
CA VAL A 540 -10.90 -10.30 -8.63
C VAL A 540 -10.72 -11.60 -7.86
N LEU A 541 -9.50 -12.15 -7.89
CA LEU A 541 -9.16 -13.41 -7.25
C LEU A 541 -8.62 -13.22 -5.83
N ALA A 542 -8.66 -14.31 -5.06
CA ALA A 542 -8.07 -14.42 -3.74
C ALA A 542 -7.08 -15.60 -3.72
N ASP A 543 -6.10 -15.57 -4.62
CA ASP A 543 -5.29 -16.73 -5.00
C ASP A 543 -4.46 -17.30 -3.82
N ARG A 544 -4.15 -16.45 -2.84
CA ARG A 544 -3.45 -16.80 -1.61
C ARG A 544 -4.26 -17.59 -0.62
N MET A 545 -5.58 -17.41 -0.59
CA MET A 545 -6.44 -17.89 0.50
C MET A 545 -6.56 -19.42 0.53
N PHE A 546 -6.47 -20.07 -0.62
CA PHE A 546 -6.72 -21.51 -0.78
C PHE A 546 -5.44 -22.31 -1.05
N LYS A 547 -4.39 -21.64 -1.52
CA LYS A 547 -3.13 -22.26 -1.93
C LYS A 547 -2.57 -23.21 -0.86
N SER A 548 -2.24 -24.42 -1.29
CA SER A 548 -1.58 -25.43 -0.46
C SER A 548 -0.18 -25.00 -0.04
N SER A 549 0.34 -25.57 1.04
CA SER A 549 1.75 -25.41 1.39
C SER A 549 2.60 -26.45 0.65
N PRO A 550 3.65 -26.07 -0.09
CA PRO A 550 4.55 -27.02 -0.72
C PRO A 550 5.30 -27.87 0.31
N THR A 551 5.60 -27.33 1.50
CA THR A 551 6.23 -28.09 2.59
C THR A 551 5.35 -29.25 3.08
N VAL A 552 4.02 -29.09 3.04
CA VAL A 552 3.07 -30.11 3.49
C VAL A 552 2.70 -31.05 2.35
N ALA A 553 2.47 -30.51 1.15
CA ALA A 553 2.03 -31.26 -0.01
C ALA A 553 3.15 -32.10 -0.64
N VAL A 554 4.41 -31.65 -0.55
CA VAL A 554 5.58 -32.28 -1.21
C VAL A 554 6.72 -32.48 -0.19
N PRO A 555 6.56 -33.40 0.78
CA PRO A 555 7.53 -33.59 1.86
C PRO A 555 8.93 -33.98 1.36
N GLU A 556 9.04 -34.65 0.22
CA GLU A 556 10.31 -35.06 -0.40
C GLU A 556 11.16 -33.88 -0.86
N GLY A 557 10.54 -32.72 -1.16
CA GLY A 557 11.26 -31.51 -1.54
C GLY A 557 11.90 -30.78 -0.36
N GLU A 558 11.55 -31.15 0.88
CA GLU A 558 12.00 -30.51 2.13
C GLU A 558 11.84 -28.97 2.10
N PHE A 559 10.76 -28.48 1.50
CA PHE A 559 10.58 -27.05 1.22
C PHE A 559 10.69 -26.19 2.49
N ARG A 560 11.43 -25.09 2.37
CA ARG A 560 11.49 -24.02 3.37
C ARG A 560 11.11 -22.72 2.70
N ASN A 561 10.02 -22.13 3.18
CA ASN A 561 9.51 -20.87 2.69
C ASN A 561 9.30 -20.85 1.17
N GLY A 562 8.75 -21.92 0.60
CA GLY A 562 8.53 -22.05 -0.85
C GLY A 562 9.73 -22.56 -1.66
N TRP A 563 10.92 -22.71 -1.05
CA TRP A 563 12.15 -23.14 -1.76
C TRP A 563 12.51 -24.60 -1.45
N PRO A 564 12.73 -25.47 -2.45
CA PRO A 564 13.12 -26.87 -2.22
C PRO A 564 14.53 -26.95 -1.63
N GLN A 565 14.73 -27.81 -0.63
CA GLN A 565 16.02 -27.97 0.05
C GLN A 565 16.71 -29.30 -0.24
N ALA A 566 15.93 -30.33 -0.58
CA ALA A 566 16.43 -31.68 -0.83
C ALA A 566 17.46 -31.72 -1.97
N GLU A 567 18.54 -32.46 -1.78
CA GLU A 567 19.60 -32.62 -2.78
C GLU A 567 19.10 -33.49 -3.94
N GLY A 568 19.27 -33.03 -5.18
CA GLY A 568 18.83 -33.74 -6.38
C GLY A 568 17.31 -33.75 -6.59
N PHE A 569 16.53 -33.01 -5.81
CA PHE A 569 15.10 -32.86 -6.02
C PHE A 569 14.83 -32.00 -7.26
N ASP A 570 14.06 -32.56 -8.20
CA ASP A 570 13.60 -31.87 -9.40
C ASP A 570 12.12 -31.53 -9.26
N ALA A 571 11.83 -30.25 -8.99
CA ALA A 571 10.48 -29.76 -8.80
C ALA A 571 9.63 -29.81 -10.08
N SER A 572 10.26 -29.76 -11.25
CA SER A 572 9.53 -29.80 -12.53
C SER A 572 8.88 -31.15 -12.81
N ILE A 573 9.38 -32.21 -12.16
CA ILE A 573 8.89 -33.58 -12.33
C ILE A 573 8.16 -34.06 -11.07
N SER A 574 8.63 -33.64 -9.89
CA SER A 574 8.26 -34.30 -8.62
C SER A 574 7.32 -33.49 -7.74
N ALA A 575 7.02 -32.24 -8.09
CA ALA A 575 6.21 -31.36 -7.24
C ALA A 575 4.74 -31.23 -7.65
N ASP A 576 4.35 -31.72 -8.83
CA ASP A 576 2.95 -31.82 -9.20
C ASP A 576 2.34 -33.04 -8.52
N VAL A 577 1.50 -32.80 -7.50
CA VAL A 577 0.98 -33.83 -6.61
C VAL A 577 -0.54 -33.78 -6.56
N GLU A 578 -1.16 -34.96 -6.50
CA GLU A 578 -2.61 -35.08 -6.38
C GLU A 578 -3.12 -34.43 -5.09
N GLY A 579 -4.20 -33.66 -5.20
CA GLY A 579 -4.85 -33.01 -4.07
C GLY A 579 -4.23 -31.68 -3.62
N ALA A 580 -3.15 -31.22 -4.27
CA ALA A 580 -2.69 -29.85 -4.09
C ALA A 580 -3.72 -28.85 -4.67
N VAL A 581 -3.86 -27.70 -4.01
CA VAL A 581 -4.88 -26.69 -4.32
C VAL A 581 -4.21 -25.35 -4.58
N LEU A 582 -4.69 -24.62 -5.59
CA LEU A 582 -4.35 -23.21 -5.85
C LEU A 582 -5.52 -22.29 -5.46
N LEU A 583 -6.51 -22.12 -6.35
CA LEU A 583 -7.68 -21.25 -6.13
C LEU A 583 -8.77 -21.93 -5.30
N GLY A 584 -8.84 -23.26 -5.35
CA GLY A 584 -9.85 -24.04 -4.66
C GLY A 584 -11.19 -24.09 -5.43
N PRO A 585 -12.02 -25.13 -5.19
CA PRO A 585 -13.17 -25.42 -6.05
C PRO A 585 -14.18 -24.28 -6.20
N ARG A 586 -14.41 -23.50 -5.14
CA ARG A 586 -15.38 -22.39 -5.16
C ARG A 586 -14.93 -21.23 -6.04
N GLN A 587 -13.62 -20.93 -6.04
CA GLN A 587 -13.07 -19.84 -6.85
C GLN A 587 -12.82 -20.30 -8.30
N GLU A 588 -12.46 -21.57 -8.52
CA GLU A 588 -12.44 -22.18 -9.86
C GLU A 588 -13.85 -22.15 -10.49
N GLN A 589 -14.89 -22.50 -9.74
CA GLN A 589 -16.28 -22.41 -10.21
C GLN A 589 -16.69 -20.96 -10.53
N PHE A 590 -16.38 -20.00 -9.66
CA PHE A 590 -16.59 -18.58 -9.94
C PHE A 590 -15.92 -18.17 -11.25
N LEU A 591 -14.65 -18.53 -11.45
CA LEU A 591 -13.89 -18.15 -12.64
C LEU A 591 -14.44 -18.80 -13.91
N GLU A 592 -14.93 -20.05 -13.83
CA GLU A 592 -15.62 -20.73 -14.92
C GLU A 592 -16.92 -20.01 -15.31
N GLU A 593 -17.75 -19.67 -14.33
CA GLU A 593 -19.01 -18.94 -14.53
C GLU A 593 -18.74 -17.54 -15.12
N TRP A 594 -17.80 -16.78 -14.54
CA TRP A 594 -17.41 -15.45 -15.01
C TRP A 594 -16.80 -15.45 -16.42
N ALA A 595 -16.03 -16.48 -16.79
CA ALA A 595 -15.38 -16.53 -18.10
C ALA A 595 -16.38 -16.64 -19.25
N VAL A 596 -17.54 -17.27 -19.00
CA VAL A 596 -18.62 -17.43 -20.00
C VAL A 596 -19.74 -16.42 -19.85
N ASP A 597 -19.79 -15.69 -18.73
CA ASP A 597 -20.72 -14.59 -18.52
C ASP A 597 -20.22 -13.33 -19.23
N TRP A 598 -21.06 -12.73 -20.07
CA TRP A 598 -20.72 -11.55 -20.84
C TRP A 598 -21.94 -10.66 -20.92
N ASP A 599 -21.90 -9.55 -20.19
CA ASP A 599 -22.96 -8.55 -20.28
C ASP A 599 -23.00 -7.91 -21.67
N GLU A 600 -24.11 -7.22 -21.98
CA GLU A 600 -24.35 -6.67 -23.31
C GLU A 600 -23.24 -5.68 -23.74
N ASP A 601 -22.67 -4.96 -22.78
CA ASP A 601 -21.64 -3.94 -23.01
C ASP A 601 -20.19 -4.48 -22.89
N ASP A 602 -20.02 -5.71 -22.40
CA ASP A 602 -18.72 -6.32 -22.23
C ASP A 602 -18.01 -6.58 -23.56
N TRP A 603 -16.77 -6.12 -23.63
CA TRP A 603 -15.95 -6.22 -24.83
C TRP A 603 -14.52 -6.73 -24.57
N ALA A 604 -14.09 -6.75 -23.31
CA ALA A 604 -12.82 -7.33 -22.86
C ALA A 604 -12.94 -7.89 -21.43
N LYS A 605 -12.05 -8.83 -21.10
CA LYS A 605 -11.97 -9.44 -19.77
C LYS A 605 -10.54 -9.37 -19.20
N ALA A 606 -10.44 -9.19 -17.89
CA ALA A 606 -9.17 -9.20 -17.18
C ALA A 606 -9.28 -9.90 -15.83
N VAL A 607 -8.26 -10.66 -15.46
CA VAL A 607 -8.12 -11.24 -14.13
C VAL A 607 -7.16 -10.39 -13.32
N LEU A 608 -7.52 -10.16 -12.06
CA LEU A 608 -6.76 -9.43 -11.05
C LEU A 608 -6.40 -10.38 -9.91
N SER A 609 -5.10 -10.60 -9.66
CA SER A 609 -4.64 -11.50 -8.60
C SER A 609 -3.38 -10.98 -7.89
N GLN A 610 -2.97 -11.65 -6.81
CA GLN A 610 -1.77 -11.30 -6.06
C GLN A 610 -0.50 -11.57 -6.86
N THR A 611 -0.36 -12.74 -7.49
CA THR A 611 0.91 -13.16 -8.10
C THR A 611 0.76 -13.90 -9.44
N LEU A 612 1.86 -13.98 -10.17
CA LEU A 612 1.94 -14.53 -11.53
C LEU A 612 1.78 -16.05 -11.55
N PHE A 613 1.07 -16.59 -12.54
CA PHE A 613 0.79 -18.03 -12.71
C PHE A 613 1.92 -18.76 -13.47
N CYS A 614 3.16 -18.31 -13.24
CA CYS A 614 4.41 -18.95 -13.62
C CYS A 614 5.52 -18.36 -12.73
N ASN A 615 6.73 -18.92 -12.80
CA ASN A 615 7.87 -18.44 -12.02
C ASN A 615 8.98 -17.79 -12.86
N VAL A 616 8.97 -16.46 -12.92
CA VAL A 616 10.05 -15.68 -13.56
C VAL A 616 11.15 -15.39 -12.53
N ALA A 617 11.98 -16.39 -12.23
CA ALA A 617 13.04 -16.27 -11.23
C ALA A 617 14.35 -16.98 -11.63
N THR A 618 15.46 -16.27 -11.41
CA THR A 618 16.81 -16.82 -11.46
C THR A 618 17.61 -16.46 -10.21
N LEU A 619 18.51 -17.33 -9.80
CA LEU A 619 19.47 -17.09 -8.73
C LEU A 619 20.86 -17.58 -9.15
N PRO A 620 21.92 -17.09 -8.48
CA PRO A 620 23.24 -17.69 -8.63
C PRO A 620 23.21 -19.19 -8.34
N GLU A 621 23.96 -19.96 -9.12
CA GLU A 621 24.09 -21.41 -8.92
C GLU A 621 24.45 -21.76 -7.47
N GLY A 622 23.78 -22.78 -6.94
CA GLY A 622 23.97 -23.25 -5.56
C GLY A 622 23.20 -22.45 -4.50
N ALA A 623 22.56 -21.32 -4.84
CA ALA A 623 21.64 -20.65 -3.93
C ALA A 623 20.43 -21.56 -3.63
N LYS A 624 20.08 -21.68 -2.35
CA LYS A 624 18.98 -22.55 -1.86
C LYS A 624 17.71 -21.80 -1.47
N SER A 625 17.72 -20.46 -1.55
CA SER A 625 16.55 -19.62 -1.29
C SER A 625 16.75 -18.21 -1.84
N GLY A 626 15.65 -17.46 -1.99
CA GLY A 626 15.66 -16.04 -2.31
C GLY A 626 16.30 -15.14 -1.23
N GLY A 627 16.67 -15.68 -0.07
CA GLY A 627 17.33 -14.92 1.01
C GLY A 627 18.65 -14.25 0.61
N VAL A 628 19.29 -14.70 -0.48
CA VAL A 628 20.51 -14.08 -1.03
C VAL A 628 20.21 -12.80 -1.83
N ILE A 629 19.00 -12.67 -2.39
CA ILE A 629 18.63 -11.64 -3.37
C ILE A 629 18.97 -10.21 -2.92
N PRO A 630 18.65 -9.77 -1.69
CA PRO A 630 18.91 -8.38 -1.28
C PRO A 630 20.39 -8.01 -1.21
N SER A 631 21.28 -9.00 -1.18
CA SER A 631 22.74 -8.82 -1.07
C SER A 631 23.49 -9.02 -2.38
N LEU A 632 22.80 -9.48 -3.43
CA LEU A 632 23.43 -9.72 -4.73
C LEU A 632 23.85 -8.40 -5.37
N PRO A 633 25.03 -8.35 -6.02
CA PRO A 633 25.43 -7.20 -6.82
C PRO A 633 24.37 -6.83 -7.86
N VAL A 634 24.23 -5.52 -8.09
CA VAL A 634 23.42 -5.00 -9.18
C VAL A 634 24.32 -4.81 -10.40
N PRO A 635 23.99 -5.41 -11.57
CA PRO A 635 24.79 -5.32 -12.79
C PRO A 635 24.75 -3.93 -13.44
N GLU A 636 25.71 -3.64 -14.32
CA GLU A 636 25.64 -2.48 -15.21
C GLU A 636 24.54 -2.67 -16.29
N PRO A 637 24.01 -1.60 -16.89
CA PRO A 637 23.07 -1.72 -18.01
C PRO A 637 23.63 -2.57 -19.16
N GLY A 638 22.90 -3.63 -19.54
CA GLY A 638 23.29 -4.57 -20.59
C GLY A 638 24.21 -5.71 -20.14
N GLU A 639 24.66 -5.72 -18.87
CA GLU A 639 25.40 -6.84 -18.29
C GLU A 639 24.45 -7.95 -17.84
N TYR A 640 24.77 -9.19 -18.22
CA TYR A 640 24.05 -10.40 -17.81
C TYR A 640 24.97 -11.20 -16.88
N PRO A 641 24.62 -11.33 -15.59
CA PRO A 641 25.41 -12.10 -14.65
C PRO A 641 25.59 -13.56 -15.08
N GLU A 642 26.84 -14.02 -15.14
CA GLU A 642 27.17 -15.43 -15.37
C GLU A 642 26.79 -16.31 -14.15
N ASN A 643 26.67 -17.63 -14.37
CA ASN A 643 26.36 -18.63 -13.33
C ASN A 643 25.04 -18.39 -12.60
N HIS A 644 24.00 -17.96 -13.31
CA HIS A 644 22.62 -17.95 -12.81
C HIS A 644 21.87 -19.16 -13.39
N SER A 645 21.00 -19.75 -12.58
CA SER A 645 20.09 -20.82 -12.99
C SER A 645 18.65 -20.38 -12.81
N ILE A 646 17.76 -20.89 -13.67
CA ILE A 646 16.32 -20.85 -13.43
C ILE A 646 16.06 -21.63 -12.13
N VAL A 647 15.24 -21.06 -11.25
CA VAL A 647 14.94 -21.63 -9.93
C VAL A 647 13.45 -21.75 -9.72
N THR A 648 13.10 -22.43 -8.65
CA THR A 648 11.74 -22.77 -8.24
C THR A 648 11.37 -21.97 -7.00
N ASP A 649 10.39 -21.08 -7.11
CA ASP A 649 9.78 -20.32 -6.00
C ASP A 649 8.31 -20.70 -5.83
N GLY A 650 7.99 -21.40 -4.72
CA GLY A 650 6.63 -21.83 -4.36
C GLY A 650 5.69 -20.68 -4.01
N ASP A 651 6.25 -19.48 -3.85
CA ASP A 651 5.50 -18.26 -3.71
C ASP A 651 4.72 -17.90 -4.96
N SER A 652 5.35 -17.99 -6.14
CA SER A 652 4.64 -17.78 -7.39
C SER A 652 3.50 -18.78 -7.59
N ASN A 653 2.49 -18.42 -8.37
CA ASN A 653 1.43 -19.34 -8.77
C ASN A 653 1.83 -20.23 -9.94
N GLY A 654 3.13 -20.38 -10.22
CA GLY A 654 3.64 -21.48 -11.04
C GLY A 654 3.47 -22.86 -10.36
N TRP A 655 3.18 -22.88 -9.06
CA TRP A 655 2.86 -24.10 -8.32
C TRP A 655 1.59 -23.92 -7.48
N PRO A 656 0.73 -24.96 -7.35
CA PRO A 656 0.86 -26.30 -7.94
C PRO A 656 0.51 -26.36 -9.44
N GLN A 657 1.25 -27.15 -10.23
CA GLN A 657 1.16 -27.13 -11.70
C GLN A 657 -0.23 -27.49 -12.24
N THR A 658 -0.79 -28.65 -11.87
CA THR A 658 -2.11 -29.08 -12.39
C THR A 658 -3.24 -28.07 -12.06
N PRO A 659 -3.39 -27.54 -10.82
CA PRO A 659 -4.33 -26.45 -10.52
C PRO A 659 -4.03 -25.12 -11.21
N ARG A 660 -2.75 -24.80 -11.46
CA ARG A 660 -2.35 -23.61 -12.23
C ARG A 660 -2.85 -23.70 -13.66
N ASP A 661 -2.68 -24.86 -14.30
CA ASP A 661 -3.10 -25.09 -15.70
C ASP A 661 -4.62 -24.94 -15.82
N ARG A 662 -5.39 -25.57 -14.94
CA ARG A 662 -6.85 -25.39 -14.89
C ARG A 662 -7.25 -23.92 -14.80
N ALA A 663 -6.59 -23.15 -13.94
CA ALA A 663 -6.95 -21.75 -13.78
C ALA A 663 -6.64 -20.94 -15.06
N ILE A 664 -5.54 -21.22 -15.76
CA ILE A 664 -5.24 -20.58 -17.05
C ILE A 664 -6.21 -21.02 -18.14
N ASP A 665 -6.64 -22.28 -18.16
CA ASP A 665 -7.68 -22.74 -19.09
C ASP A 665 -8.99 -21.97 -18.89
N LEU A 666 -9.40 -21.75 -17.63
CA LEU A 666 -10.57 -20.94 -17.30
C LEU A 666 -10.40 -19.47 -17.73
N MET A 667 -9.19 -18.90 -17.60
CA MET A 667 -8.91 -17.56 -18.11
C MET A 667 -8.94 -17.50 -19.64
N ARG A 668 -8.39 -18.53 -20.30
CA ARG A 668 -8.36 -18.70 -21.76
C ARG A 668 -9.77 -18.82 -22.32
N LEU A 669 -10.70 -19.46 -21.61
CA LEU A 669 -12.11 -19.62 -22.00
C LEU A 669 -12.80 -18.28 -22.34
N GLY A 670 -12.50 -17.23 -21.56
CA GLY A 670 -12.99 -15.86 -21.76
C GLY A 670 -11.99 -14.92 -22.44
N GLY A 671 -10.83 -15.41 -22.88
CA GLY A 671 -9.77 -14.61 -23.52
C GLY A 671 -9.19 -13.53 -22.61
N ALA A 672 -9.18 -13.78 -21.30
CA ALA A 672 -8.80 -12.77 -20.31
C ALA A 672 -7.29 -12.51 -20.30
N VAL A 673 -6.91 -11.25 -20.10
CA VAL A 673 -5.54 -10.89 -19.72
C VAL A 673 -5.37 -11.00 -18.20
N HIS A 674 -4.15 -11.17 -17.71
CA HIS A 674 -3.85 -11.24 -16.28
C HIS A 674 -3.05 -10.03 -15.80
N ILE A 675 -3.49 -9.39 -14.71
CA ILE A 675 -2.78 -8.29 -14.04
C ILE A 675 -2.51 -8.71 -12.60
N CYS A 676 -1.25 -8.73 -12.18
CA CYS A 676 -0.84 -9.23 -10.86
C CYS A 676 0.39 -8.51 -10.30
N GLY A 677 0.85 -8.89 -9.09
CA GLY A 677 2.05 -8.34 -8.43
C GLY A 677 2.92 -9.38 -7.73
N ASP A 678 3.28 -9.12 -6.46
CA ASP A 678 4.08 -9.96 -5.54
C ASP A 678 5.55 -10.21 -5.91
N GLN A 679 5.82 -10.59 -7.16
CA GLN A 679 7.15 -11.05 -7.56
C GLN A 679 8.22 -9.95 -7.52
N HIS A 680 7.86 -8.68 -7.27
CA HIS A 680 8.78 -7.54 -7.17
C HIS A 680 9.69 -7.36 -8.40
N LEU A 681 9.24 -7.91 -9.53
CA LEU A 681 9.93 -7.90 -10.80
C LEU A 681 8.89 -7.63 -11.88
N GLY A 682 8.90 -6.39 -12.39
CA GLY A 682 8.05 -6.03 -13.51
C GLY A 682 8.30 -7.00 -14.66
N SER A 683 7.29 -7.73 -15.10
CA SER A 683 7.43 -8.75 -16.13
C SER A 683 6.16 -8.92 -16.94
N THR A 684 6.32 -8.95 -18.27
CA THR A 684 5.25 -9.30 -19.21
C THR A 684 5.57 -10.65 -19.83
N VAL A 685 4.64 -11.58 -19.67
CA VAL A 685 4.75 -12.94 -20.19
C VAL A 685 3.48 -13.33 -20.94
N ARG A 686 3.59 -14.33 -21.79
CA ARG A 686 2.45 -15.09 -22.31
C ARG A 686 2.47 -16.50 -21.72
N TYR A 687 1.32 -16.97 -21.25
CA TYR A 687 1.22 -18.30 -20.69
C TYR A 687 1.18 -19.38 -21.78
N GLY A 688 1.70 -20.56 -21.44
CA GLY A 688 1.46 -21.80 -22.15
C GLY A 688 0.90 -22.87 -21.21
N VAL A 689 0.00 -23.72 -21.70
CA VAL A 689 -0.51 -24.92 -21.01
C VAL A 689 -0.04 -26.16 -21.80
N ASP A 690 -0.63 -26.40 -22.96
CA ASP A 690 -0.35 -27.55 -23.82
C ASP A 690 0.89 -27.29 -24.69
N ASP A 691 0.97 -26.10 -25.27
CA ASP A 691 2.13 -25.58 -26.00
C ASP A 691 2.50 -24.15 -25.54
N PHE A 692 3.56 -23.59 -26.11
CA PHE A 692 3.91 -22.19 -25.92
C PHE A 692 2.92 -21.28 -26.63
N ASP A 693 2.65 -20.12 -26.02
CA ASP A 693 1.82 -19.06 -26.62
C ASP A 693 0.34 -19.44 -26.87
N ASP A 694 -0.14 -20.53 -26.27
CA ASP A 694 -1.49 -21.07 -26.43
C ASP A 694 -2.51 -20.52 -25.41
N ALA A 695 -2.11 -19.56 -24.55
CA ALA A 695 -2.95 -18.92 -23.57
C ALA A 695 -2.63 -17.41 -23.41
N GLY A 696 -3.33 -16.76 -22.47
CA GLY A 696 -3.38 -15.32 -22.34
C GLY A 696 -2.08 -14.63 -21.88
N TRP A 697 -2.06 -13.31 -22.10
CA TRP A 697 -0.98 -12.42 -21.67
C TRP A 697 -1.12 -12.05 -20.20
N ALA A 698 0.01 -11.90 -19.52
CA ALA A 698 0.07 -11.48 -18.13
C ALA A 698 1.08 -10.35 -17.90
N PHE A 699 0.72 -9.44 -17.01
CA PHE A 699 1.60 -8.38 -16.52
C PHE A 699 1.69 -8.43 -14.99
N CYS A 700 2.84 -8.89 -14.51
CA CYS A 700 3.23 -8.72 -13.12
C CYS A 700 3.88 -7.33 -12.98
N VAL A 701 3.23 -6.40 -12.28
CA VAL A 701 3.74 -5.03 -12.14
C VAL A 701 4.97 -4.98 -11.23
N PRO A 702 5.89 -4.01 -11.45
CA PRO A 702 7.01 -3.80 -10.53
C PRO A 702 6.51 -3.32 -9.17
N ALA A 703 7.29 -3.59 -8.12
CA ALA A 703 7.00 -3.04 -6.80
C ALA A 703 7.12 -1.50 -6.81
N VAL A 704 6.23 -0.79 -6.12
CA VAL A 704 6.34 0.67 -5.91
C VAL A 704 7.66 1.05 -5.23
N SER A 705 8.16 0.13 -4.41
CA SER A 705 9.41 0.26 -3.66
C SER A 705 9.94 -1.11 -3.29
N ASN A 706 11.06 -1.49 -3.91
CA ASN A 706 11.48 -2.87 -3.96
C ASN A 706 12.42 -3.28 -2.80
N THR A 707 12.01 -4.25 -1.99
CA THR A 707 12.87 -4.87 -0.97
C THR A 707 13.62 -6.09 -1.48
N TRP A 708 12.99 -6.85 -2.35
CA TRP A 708 13.48 -8.09 -2.91
C TRP A 708 13.66 -7.90 -4.42
N PRO A 709 14.81 -7.38 -4.88
CA PRO A 709 15.09 -7.21 -6.30
C PRO A 709 15.28 -8.58 -6.98
N ARG A 710 14.17 -9.33 -7.09
CA ARG A 710 14.04 -10.57 -7.86
C ARG A 710 14.50 -10.27 -9.29
N ARG A 711 15.04 -11.28 -9.96
CA ARG A 711 15.78 -11.10 -11.21
C ARG A 711 15.60 -12.29 -12.15
N TRP A 712 15.64 -12.00 -13.44
CA TRP A 712 15.54 -12.95 -14.54
C TRP A 712 16.73 -12.77 -15.48
N PHE A 713 17.79 -13.53 -15.20
CA PHE A 713 18.98 -13.64 -16.02
C PHE A 713 19.18 -15.11 -16.39
N PRO A 714 18.33 -15.66 -17.28
CA PRO A 714 18.46 -17.06 -17.69
C PRO A 714 19.82 -17.28 -18.38
N PRO A 715 20.43 -18.47 -18.21
CA PRO A 715 21.76 -18.73 -18.75
C PRO A 715 21.84 -18.65 -20.28
N GLU A 716 20.74 -18.94 -20.98
CA GLU A 716 20.64 -18.87 -22.44
C GLU A 716 19.36 -18.11 -22.85
N PRO A 717 19.34 -17.50 -24.06
CA PRO A 717 18.13 -16.96 -24.64
C PRO A 717 17.05 -18.01 -24.84
N GLY A 718 15.78 -17.59 -24.73
CA GLY A 718 14.64 -18.46 -24.89
C GLY A 718 14.51 -18.95 -26.32
N ALA A 719 13.77 -20.05 -26.51
CA ALA A 719 13.41 -20.46 -27.87
C ALA A 719 12.59 -19.35 -28.55
N ASN A 720 12.68 -19.26 -29.89
CA ASN A 720 12.04 -18.20 -30.68
C ASN A 720 12.43 -16.76 -30.29
N HIS A 721 13.55 -16.56 -29.58
CA HIS A 721 14.13 -15.25 -29.31
C HIS A 721 14.44 -14.51 -30.62
N ARG A 722 14.02 -13.24 -30.71
CA ARG A 722 14.20 -12.41 -31.91
C ARG A 722 15.51 -11.66 -31.86
N ALA A 723 16.19 -11.57 -33.00
CA ALA A 723 17.45 -10.84 -33.10
C ALA A 723 17.28 -9.35 -32.75
N GLY A 724 17.99 -8.89 -31.72
CA GLY A 724 17.97 -7.50 -31.26
C GLY A 724 17.16 -7.28 -29.98
N ASP A 725 16.34 -8.25 -29.57
CA ASP A 725 15.63 -8.21 -28.29
C ASP A 725 16.60 -8.48 -27.12
N PRO A 726 16.24 -8.12 -25.87
CA PRO A 726 17.04 -8.50 -24.70
C PRO A 726 17.21 -10.03 -24.60
N LEU A 727 18.39 -10.49 -24.16
CA LEU A 727 18.74 -11.93 -24.13
C LEU A 727 17.83 -12.77 -23.25
N TYR A 728 17.10 -12.15 -22.30
CA TYR A 728 16.21 -12.86 -21.40
C TYR A 728 14.82 -13.19 -21.99
N THR A 729 14.58 -12.80 -23.25
CA THR A 729 13.28 -12.95 -23.92
C THR A 729 13.17 -14.27 -24.69
N GLY A 730 11.93 -14.67 -25.00
CA GLY A 730 11.61 -15.89 -25.73
C GLY A 730 10.89 -16.92 -24.86
N GLN A 731 10.78 -18.14 -25.38
CA GLN A 731 10.08 -19.26 -24.78
C GLN A 731 10.97 -20.02 -23.78
N TYR A 732 10.47 -20.24 -22.58
CA TYR A 732 11.14 -20.90 -21.47
C TYR A 732 10.22 -21.88 -20.74
N LEU A 733 10.82 -22.95 -20.21
CA LEU A 733 10.21 -23.66 -19.08
C LEU A 733 10.67 -22.97 -17.79
N ASP A 734 9.72 -22.63 -16.93
CA ASP A 734 10.04 -22.09 -15.61
C ASP A 734 10.60 -23.18 -14.66
N GLY A 735 10.96 -22.82 -13.43
CA GLY A 735 11.50 -23.76 -12.45
C GLY A 735 10.54 -24.89 -12.02
N TRP A 736 9.27 -24.84 -12.44
CA TRP A 736 8.25 -25.87 -12.22
C TRP A 736 7.95 -26.68 -13.48
N GLY A 737 8.59 -26.36 -14.60
CA GLY A 737 8.33 -26.99 -15.90
C GLY A 737 7.15 -26.36 -16.66
N ASN A 738 6.60 -25.24 -16.21
CA ASN A 738 5.50 -24.58 -16.92
C ASN A 738 6.02 -23.82 -18.14
N ARG A 739 5.24 -23.82 -19.22
CA ARG A 739 5.55 -23.04 -20.43
C ARG A 739 5.24 -21.57 -20.21
N MET A 740 6.20 -20.71 -20.54
CA MET A 740 6.03 -19.26 -20.57
C MET A 740 6.86 -18.63 -21.68
N THR A 741 6.33 -17.58 -22.28
CA THR A 741 7.07 -16.72 -23.21
C THR A 741 7.32 -15.37 -22.56
N VAL A 742 8.59 -15.03 -22.33
CA VAL A 742 8.98 -13.77 -21.68
C VAL A 742 9.15 -12.69 -22.74
N ALA A 743 8.35 -11.62 -22.65
CA ALA A 743 8.39 -10.49 -23.57
C ALA A 743 9.23 -9.31 -23.04
N ALA A 744 9.09 -8.98 -21.75
CA ALA A 744 9.80 -7.86 -21.13
C ALA A 744 10.03 -8.09 -19.63
N VAL A 745 11.17 -7.64 -19.11
CA VAL A 745 11.53 -7.73 -17.68
C VAL A 745 12.28 -6.49 -17.19
N ALA A 746 11.82 -5.90 -16.08
CA ALA A 746 12.46 -4.77 -15.39
C ALA A 746 13.57 -5.26 -14.43
N ASN A 747 14.60 -5.89 -14.98
CA ASN A 747 15.71 -6.47 -14.21
C ASN A 747 16.51 -5.41 -13.43
N PRO A 748 16.96 -5.67 -12.19
CA PRO A 748 17.83 -4.78 -11.42
C PRO A 748 19.09 -4.39 -12.21
N VAL A 749 19.34 -3.09 -12.34
CA VAL A 749 20.53 -2.52 -13.00
C VAL A 749 20.97 -1.23 -12.30
N LYS A 750 22.24 -0.86 -12.43
CA LYS A 750 22.71 0.46 -11.97
C LYS A 750 22.14 1.56 -12.83
N THR A 751 21.17 2.28 -12.28
CA THR A 751 20.41 3.33 -12.98
C THR A 751 21.19 4.65 -13.07
N GLY A 752 22.18 4.85 -12.19
CA GLY A 752 22.85 6.14 -12.01
C GLY A 752 22.03 7.17 -11.22
N GLN A 753 20.84 6.79 -10.73
CA GLN A 753 19.97 7.65 -9.92
C GLN A 753 20.28 7.50 -8.42
N SER A 754 19.92 8.50 -7.62
CA SER A 754 20.12 8.50 -6.15
C SER A 754 18.80 8.68 -5.38
N PRO A 755 18.48 7.84 -4.39
CA PRO A 755 19.34 6.82 -3.78
C PRO A 755 19.37 5.52 -4.60
N SER A 756 20.57 5.00 -4.83
CA SER A 756 20.77 3.71 -5.54
C SER A 756 20.04 2.55 -4.86
N ASN A 757 19.95 2.55 -3.54
CA ASN A 757 19.26 1.51 -2.78
C ASN A 757 17.73 1.47 -3.06
N LEU A 758 17.16 2.51 -3.67
CA LEU A 758 15.80 2.50 -4.21
C LEU A 758 15.83 2.19 -5.71
N TYR A 759 16.52 3.02 -6.49
CA TYR A 759 16.34 3.05 -7.95
C TYR A 759 17.01 1.90 -8.69
N ASP A 760 18.14 1.39 -8.20
CA ASP A 760 18.82 0.24 -8.82
C ASP A 760 18.05 -1.08 -8.64
N ARG A 761 16.97 -1.05 -7.83
CA ARG A 761 16.05 -2.17 -7.60
C ARG A 761 14.80 -2.10 -8.48
N MET A 762 14.79 -1.20 -9.46
CA MET A 762 13.73 -1.03 -10.47
C MET A 762 12.30 -0.87 -9.94
N PRO A 763 12.06 0.04 -8.98
CA PRO A 763 10.71 0.35 -8.50
C PRO A 763 9.89 1.11 -9.54
N GLY A 764 8.59 0.84 -9.61
CA GLY A 764 7.71 1.42 -10.61
C GLY A 764 6.23 1.20 -10.37
N TYR A 765 5.45 1.36 -11.43
CA TYR A 765 4.02 1.06 -11.49
C TYR A 765 3.65 0.62 -12.91
N GLY A 766 2.54 -0.11 -13.05
CA GLY A 766 2.01 -0.52 -14.35
C GLY A 766 0.86 0.37 -14.81
N ILE A 767 0.77 0.63 -16.12
CA ILE A 767 -0.46 1.13 -16.76
C ILE A 767 -0.92 0.09 -17.78
N ILE A 768 -2.20 -0.23 -17.77
CA ILE A 768 -2.85 -1.13 -18.70
C ILE A 768 -3.93 -0.34 -19.43
N ARG A 769 -3.87 -0.31 -20.76
CA ARG A 769 -4.86 0.37 -21.59
C ARG A 769 -5.65 -0.66 -22.37
N PHE A 770 -6.97 -0.62 -22.23
CA PHE A 770 -7.91 -1.37 -23.05
C PHE A 770 -8.47 -0.40 -24.11
N LEU A 771 -8.07 -0.59 -25.36
CA LEU A 771 -8.44 0.28 -26.48
C LEU A 771 -9.62 -0.33 -27.25
N ARG A 772 -10.86 0.12 -26.95
CA ARG A 772 -12.08 -0.44 -27.56
C ARG A 772 -12.11 -0.32 -29.09
N PRO A 773 -11.75 0.82 -29.71
CA PRO A 773 -11.82 0.97 -31.16
C PRO A 773 -10.88 0.05 -31.95
N SER A 774 -9.69 -0.24 -31.42
CA SER A 774 -8.71 -1.12 -32.09
C SER A 774 -8.72 -2.56 -31.57
N ARG A 775 -9.48 -2.85 -30.51
CA ARG A 775 -9.50 -4.16 -29.82
C ARG A 775 -8.10 -4.60 -29.36
N GLU A 776 -7.30 -3.65 -28.90
CA GLU A 776 -5.94 -3.88 -28.41
C GLU A 776 -5.83 -3.64 -26.91
N VAL A 777 -4.88 -4.35 -26.31
CA VAL A 777 -4.41 -4.10 -24.95
C VAL A 777 -2.96 -3.61 -25.01
N VAL A 778 -2.64 -2.64 -24.16
CA VAL A 778 -1.30 -2.10 -24.02
C VAL A 778 -0.85 -2.25 -22.57
N PHE A 779 0.27 -2.92 -22.35
CA PHE A 779 0.95 -2.92 -21.06
C PHE A 779 2.10 -1.93 -21.09
N GLU A 780 2.16 -1.08 -20.07
CA GLU A 780 3.20 -0.08 -19.86
C GLU A 780 3.83 -0.25 -18.47
N CYS A 781 5.15 -0.14 -18.39
CA CYS A 781 5.90 -0.35 -17.16
C CYS A 781 6.78 0.85 -16.87
N TRP A 782 6.35 1.69 -15.94
CA TRP A 782 6.96 3.00 -15.70
C TRP A 782 7.89 2.97 -14.49
N PRO A 783 9.16 3.39 -14.64
CA PRO A 783 10.01 3.69 -13.49
C PRO A 783 9.37 4.76 -12.62
N ARG A 784 9.45 4.60 -11.29
CA ARG A 784 8.79 5.57 -10.39
C ARG A 784 9.36 6.99 -10.47
N TRP A 785 10.61 7.15 -10.91
CA TRP A 785 11.31 8.45 -10.99
C TRP A 785 11.08 9.18 -12.32
N THR A 786 10.36 8.56 -13.24
CA THR A 786 10.06 9.17 -14.54
C THR A 786 9.22 10.44 -14.36
N ASP A 787 9.52 11.46 -15.17
CA ASP A 787 8.77 12.72 -15.13
C ASP A 787 7.29 12.45 -15.46
N PRO A 788 6.33 13.10 -14.77
CA PRO A 788 4.92 12.97 -15.08
C PRO A 788 4.58 13.19 -16.57
N ASP A 789 5.29 14.11 -17.24
CA ASP A 789 5.09 14.48 -18.66
C ASP A 789 5.99 13.68 -19.64
N ALA A 790 6.66 12.63 -19.15
CA ALA A 790 7.59 11.83 -19.94
C ALA A 790 6.94 11.15 -21.16
N ALA A 791 7.75 10.97 -22.21
CA ALA A 791 7.36 10.24 -23.41
C ALA A 791 7.35 8.71 -23.19
N ASP A 792 6.67 7.97 -24.07
CA ASP A 792 6.51 6.52 -24.00
C ASP A 792 7.85 5.75 -23.94
N ASP A 793 8.94 6.29 -24.50
CA ASP A 793 10.27 5.67 -24.52
C ASP A 793 11.05 5.79 -23.20
N GLU A 794 10.48 6.47 -22.20
CA GLU A 794 11.03 6.56 -20.84
C GLU A 794 10.53 5.43 -19.89
N GLN A 795 9.77 4.47 -20.44
CA GLN A 795 9.41 3.23 -19.76
C GLN A 795 10.62 2.32 -19.54
N TYR A 796 10.46 1.26 -18.74
CA TYR A 796 11.46 0.20 -18.73
C TYR A 796 11.59 -0.46 -20.10
N SER A 797 12.80 -0.92 -20.42
CA SER A 797 13.09 -1.54 -21.71
C SER A 797 12.19 -2.76 -21.97
N GLY A 798 11.64 -2.85 -23.18
CA GLY A 798 10.69 -3.88 -23.60
C GLY A 798 9.22 -3.45 -23.55
N TRP A 799 8.91 -2.33 -22.88
CA TRP A 799 7.58 -1.72 -22.89
C TRP A 799 7.54 -0.45 -23.77
N PRO A 800 6.36 -0.06 -24.28
CA PRO A 800 5.06 -0.71 -24.12
C PRO A 800 4.93 -2.02 -24.93
N VAL A 801 4.21 -3.01 -24.38
CA VAL A 801 3.85 -4.26 -25.07
C VAL A 801 2.41 -4.13 -25.56
N ARG A 802 2.19 -4.32 -26.87
CA ARG A 802 0.87 -4.16 -27.53
C ARG A 802 0.45 -5.46 -28.20
N PHE A 803 -0.80 -5.86 -28.01
CA PHE A 803 -1.36 -7.08 -28.60
C PHE A 803 -2.89 -6.98 -28.75
N PRO A 804 -3.50 -7.71 -29.70
CA PRO A 804 -4.95 -7.77 -29.83
C PRO A 804 -5.56 -8.56 -28.67
N ILE A 805 -6.73 -8.14 -28.17
CA ILE A 805 -7.43 -8.81 -27.05
C ILE A 805 -7.69 -10.29 -27.34
N ASN A 806 -7.97 -10.65 -28.60
CA ASN A 806 -8.22 -12.02 -29.01
C ASN A 806 -7.00 -12.94 -28.93
N SER A 807 -5.79 -12.42 -28.76
CA SER A 807 -4.61 -13.26 -28.46
C SER A 807 -4.70 -13.93 -27.09
N GLY A 808 -5.63 -13.48 -26.23
CA GLY A 808 -5.96 -14.09 -24.94
C GLY A 808 -6.40 -15.55 -25.03
N TYR A 809 -6.91 -15.97 -26.20
CA TYR A 809 -7.34 -17.34 -26.44
C TYR A 809 -6.25 -18.27 -26.98
N GLY A 810 -5.00 -17.79 -27.09
CA GLY A 810 -3.92 -18.48 -27.79
C GLY A 810 -3.80 -18.08 -29.27
N GLU A 811 -2.71 -18.47 -29.93
CA GLU A 811 -2.56 -18.29 -31.38
C GLU A 811 -3.51 -19.23 -32.14
N PRO A 812 -4.33 -18.73 -33.07
CA PRO A 812 -5.22 -19.58 -33.86
C PRO A 812 -4.43 -20.45 -34.85
N GLU A 813 -4.80 -21.72 -34.96
CA GLU A 813 -4.26 -22.65 -35.97
C GLU A 813 -5.33 -23.05 -37.01
N TYR A 814 -6.60 -23.12 -36.59
CA TYR A 814 -7.71 -23.56 -37.43
C TYR A 814 -8.85 -22.55 -37.45
N GLY A 815 -9.36 -22.22 -38.64
CA GLY A 815 -10.63 -21.54 -38.81
C GLY A 815 -11.79 -22.53 -38.65
N VAL A 816 -12.85 -22.12 -37.94
CA VAL A 816 -14.06 -22.93 -37.70
C VAL A 816 -15.20 -22.49 -38.61
N ALA A 817 -15.48 -21.18 -38.65
CA ALA A 817 -16.59 -20.60 -39.41
C ALA A 817 -16.42 -19.10 -39.61
N ARG A 818 -17.11 -18.55 -40.60
CA ARG A 818 -17.34 -17.10 -40.73
C ARG A 818 -18.73 -16.77 -40.22
N ILE A 819 -18.83 -15.98 -39.16
CA ILE A 819 -20.08 -15.51 -38.59
C ILE A 819 -20.46 -14.19 -39.25
N GLU A 820 -21.67 -14.09 -39.80
CA GLU A 820 -22.24 -12.86 -40.36
C GLU A 820 -23.50 -12.45 -39.57
N CYS A 821 -23.61 -11.17 -39.23
CA CYS A 821 -24.81 -10.58 -38.63
C CYS A 821 -25.00 -9.11 -39.08
N ASP A 822 -26.00 -8.41 -38.52
CA ASP A 822 -26.21 -6.99 -38.80
C ASP A 822 -25.01 -6.15 -38.33
N GLN A 823 -24.69 -5.08 -39.07
CA GLN A 823 -23.54 -4.20 -38.78
C GLN A 823 -23.68 -3.43 -37.46
N ALA A 824 -24.88 -3.36 -36.87
CA ALA A 824 -25.10 -2.82 -35.54
C ALA A 824 -24.93 -3.85 -34.41
N VAL A 825 -24.76 -5.13 -34.74
CA VAL A 825 -24.77 -6.24 -33.78
C VAL A 825 -23.35 -6.76 -33.57
N SER A 826 -22.90 -6.78 -32.30
CA SER A 826 -21.68 -7.46 -31.87
C SER A 826 -22.06 -8.79 -31.21
N PRO A 827 -22.09 -9.91 -31.96
CA PRO A 827 -22.62 -11.16 -31.43
C PRO A 827 -21.65 -11.79 -30.44
N LEU A 828 -22.18 -12.35 -29.35
CA LEU A 828 -21.45 -13.27 -28.50
C LEU A 828 -21.49 -14.64 -29.15
N VAL A 829 -20.34 -15.26 -29.35
CA VAL A 829 -20.22 -16.58 -29.99
C VAL A 829 -19.58 -17.54 -29.01
N ARG A 830 -20.21 -18.70 -28.83
CA ARG A 830 -19.73 -19.78 -28.00
C ARG A 830 -19.41 -20.98 -28.86
N VAL A 831 -18.23 -21.56 -28.67
CA VAL A 831 -17.85 -22.84 -29.28
C VAL A 831 -17.89 -23.94 -28.24
N ARG A 832 -18.45 -25.07 -28.63
CA ARG A 832 -18.51 -26.29 -27.82
C ARG A 832 -17.92 -27.47 -28.56
N SER A 833 -17.25 -28.36 -27.83
CA SER A 833 -16.89 -29.67 -28.34
C SER A 833 -18.16 -30.46 -28.69
N SER A 834 -18.28 -30.93 -29.93
CA SER A 834 -19.41 -31.78 -30.33
C SER A 834 -19.35 -33.17 -29.66
N SER A 835 -18.21 -33.53 -29.05
CA SER A 835 -17.95 -34.86 -28.51
C SER A 835 -18.47 -35.05 -27.08
N ASP A 836 -18.31 -34.04 -26.23
CA ASP A 836 -18.62 -34.06 -24.80
C ASP A 836 -19.31 -32.76 -24.33
N SER A 837 -19.59 -31.84 -25.25
CA SER A 837 -20.37 -30.63 -24.97
C SER A 837 -19.69 -29.62 -24.04
N SER A 838 -18.39 -29.74 -23.77
CA SER A 838 -17.58 -28.73 -23.09
C SER A 838 -17.59 -27.41 -23.85
N ILE A 839 -17.43 -26.30 -23.14
CA ILE A 839 -17.28 -24.98 -23.76
C ILE A 839 -15.78 -24.73 -23.96
N GLU A 840 -15.38 -24.40 -25.19
CA GLU A 840 -13.97 -24.19 -25.56
C GLU A 840 -13.61 -22.71 -25.65
N SER A 841 -14.60 -21.88 -26.01
CA SER A 841 -14.41 -20.42 -26.02
C SER A 841 -15.76 -19.72 -26.01
N VAL A 842 -15.77 -18.52 -25.41
CA VAL A 842 -16.88 -17.56 -25.51
C VAL A 842 -16.29 -16.20 -25.87
N ARG A 843 -16.63 -15.68 -27.05
CA ARG A 843 -16.01 -14.47 -27.61
C ARG A 843 -17.05 -13.49 -28.15
N ARG A 844 -16.90 -12.22 -27.80
CA ARG A 844 -17.65 -11.11 -28.41
C ARG A 844 -16.97 -10.73 -29.73
N LEU A 845 -17.64 -10.97 -30.86
CA LEU A 845 -17.14 -10.56 -32.18
C LEU A 845 -17.39 -9.06 -32.44
N GLU A 846 -16.72 -8.53 -33.46
CA GLU A 846 -16.93 -7.18 -33.94
C GLU A 846 -18.35 -6.98 -34.52
N PRO A 847 -18.82 -5.73 -34.62
CA PRO A 847 -20.07 -5.41 -35.29
C PRO A 847 -20.14 -6.01 -36.70
N GLY A 848 -21.20 -6.77 -37.00
CA GLY A 848 -21.36 -7.47 -38.28
C GLY A 848 -20.78 -8.88 -38.33
N GLY A 849 -20.10 -9.34 -37.27
CA GLY A 849 -19.54 -10.68 -37.14
C GLY A 849 -18.04 -10.75 -37.46
N GLY A 850 -17.54 -11.94 -37.76
CA GLY A 850 -16.10 -12.17 -37.93
C GLY A 850 -15.74 -13.62 -38.21
N VAL A 851 -14.45 -13.90 -38.36
CA VAL A 851 -13.93 -15.27 -38.46
C VAL A 851 -13.73 -15.82 -37.05
N LEU A 852 -14.24 -17.04 -36.84
CA LEU A 852 -14.06 -17.78 -35.60
C LEU A 852 -12.92 -18.77 -35.78
N GLU A 853 -11.88 -18.63 -34.95
CA GLU A 853 -10.65 -19.40 -35.04
C GLU A 853 -10.29 -20.00 -33.68
N LEU A 854 -9.71 -21.21 -33.70
CA LEU A 854 -9.31 -21.98 -32.52
C LEU A 854 -7.91 -22.57 -32.70
N GLY A 855 -7.29 -22.96 -31.58
CA GLY A 855 -6.00 -23.66 -31.58
C GLY A 855 -6.09 -25.13 -31.98
N GLU A 856 -7.28 -25.74 -31.99
CA GLU A 856 -7.44 -27.18 -32.21
C GLU A 856 -8.44 -27.54 -33.32
N ALA A 857 -8.22 -28.70 -33.92
CA ALA A 857 -9.10 -29.30 -34.92
C ALA A 857 -10.31 -29.98 -34.25
N GLY A 858 -11.52 -29.60 -34.68
CA GLY A 858 -12.79 -30.09 -34.12
C GLY A 858 -13.15 -31.55 -34.43
N PRO A 859 -14.35 -31.99 -34.01
CA PRO A 859 -15.60 -31.30 -34.38
C PRO A 859 -16.18 -30.33 -33.34
N TRP A 860 -16.70 -29.20 -33.85
CA TRP A 860 -17.21 -28.08 -33.06
C TRP A 860 -18.69 -27.76 -33.31
N ASP A 861 -19.42 -27.46 -32.24
CA ASP A 861 -20.74 -26.83 -32.28
C ASP A 861 -20.60 -25.33 -31.99
N VAL A 862 -21.20 -24.51 -32.84
CA VAL A 862 -21.12 -23.04 -32.76
C VAL A 862 -22.49 -22.48 -32.44
N GLU A 863 -22.56 -21.71 -31.36
CA GLU A 863 -23.76 -21.03 -30.88
C GLU A 863 -23.52 -19.52 -30.84
N ALA A 864 -24.56 -18.71 -31.01
CA ALA A 864 -24.49 -17.27 -30.84
C ALA A 864 -25.63 -16.72 -29.99
N SER A 865 -25.36 -15.64 -29.27
CA SER A 865 -26.30 -14.90 -28.44
C SER A 865 -25.98 -13.41 -28.50
N GLN A 866 -26.92 -12.56 -28.08
CA GLN A 866 -26.67 -11.13 -27.88
C GLN A 866 -26.24 -10.85 -26.43
N ASP A 867 -26.85 -11.54 -25.48
CA ASP A 867 -26.84 -11.23 -24.05
C ASP A 867 -26.35 -12.40 -23.18
N GLY A 868 -25.79 -13.45 -23.80
CA GLY A 868 -25.30 -14.63 -23.11
C GLY A 868 -26.40 -15.54 -22.53
N ARG A 869 -27.68 -15.23 -22.71
CA ARG A 869 -28.80 -15.98 -22.13
C ARG A 869 -29.51 -16.83 -23.17
N ASP A 870 -29.88 -16.23 -24.30
CA ASP A 870 -30.59 -16.91 -25.38
C ASP A 870 -29.61 -17.34 -26.48
N TRP A 871 -29.11 -18.58 -26.37
CA TRP A 871 -28.17 -19.16 -27.33
C TRP A 871 -28.87 -19.83 -28.51
N VAL A 872 -28.47 -19.45 -29.72
CA VAL A 872 -28.94 -20.03 -30.98
C VAL A 872 -27.82 -20.87 -31.59
N ILE A 873 -28.08 -22.15 -31.84
CA ILE A 873 -27.16 -23.03 -32.57
C ILE A 873 -27.07 -22.56 -34.02
N LEU A 874 -25.87 -22.16 -34.44
CA LEU A 874 -25.56 -21.72 -35.79
C LEU A 874 -25.03 -22.87 -36.67
N GLY A 875 -24.26 -23.80 -36.09
CA GLY A 875 -23.69 -24.95 -36.78
C GLY A 875 -23.27 -26.05 -35.81
N THR A 876 -23.23 -27.30 -36.28
CA THR A 876 -22.88 -28.47 -35.46
C THR A 876 -21.92 -29.39 -36.20
N GLY A 877 -20.97 -29.99 -35.50
CA GLY A 877 -20.00 -30.93 -36.06
C GLY A 877 -19.05 -30.31 -37.10
N LEU A 878 -18.72 -29.03 -36.96
CA LEU A 878 -17.84 -28.30 -37.86
C LEU A 878 -16.38 -28.72 -37.64
N SER A 879 -15.66 -29.06 -38.70
CA SER A 879 -14.23 -29.34 -38.62
C SER A 879 -13.43 -28.04 -38.66
N GLY A 880 -12.34 -27.96 -37.91
CA GLY A 880 -11.35 -26.90 -38.09
C GLY A 880 -10.65 -27.05 -39.45
N LEU A 881 -10.46 -25.95 -40.17
CA LEU A 881 -9.77 -25.89 -41.46
C LEU A 881 -8.53 -24.98 -41.34
N GLU A 882 -7.39 -25.45 -41.86
CA GLU A 882 -6.15 -24.65 -41.93
C GLU A 882 -6.27 -23.48 -42.92
N ASP A 883 -7.16 -23.57 -43.92
CA ASP A 883 -7.38 -22.53 -44.92
C ASP A 883 -8.68 -21.75 -44.65
N SER A 884 -8.54 -20.44 -44.46
CA SER A 884 -9.65 -19.52 -44.19
C SER A 884 -10.59 -19.24 -45.37
N GLU A 885 -10.18 -19.59 -46.61
CA GLU A 885 -11.01 -19.33 -47.81
C GLU A 885 -12.23 -20.27 -47.92
N ASP A 886 -12.18 -21.46 -47.30
CA ASP A 886 -13.20 -22.51 -47.41
C ASP A 886 -14.12 -22.63 -46.17
N LEU A 887 -14.09 -21.64 -45.26
CA LEU A 887 -14.87 -21.69 -44.02
C LEU A 887 -16.38 -21.62 -44.25
N PRO A 888 -17.18 -22.43 -43.53
CA PRO A 888 -18.63 -22.33 -43.58
C PRO A 888 -19.10 -20.96 -43.09
N VAL A 889 -20.03 -20.35 -43.84
CA VAL A 889 -20.66 -19.08 -43.47
C VAL A 889 -21.91 -19.35 -42.64
N LEU A 890 -21.90 -18.91 -41.39
CA LEU A 890 -23.02 -19.02 -40.45
C LEU A 890 -23.63 -17.64 -40.21
N ARG A 891 -24.96 -17.55 -40.17
CA ARG A 891 -25.67 -16.28 -40.04
C ARG A 891 -26.43 -16.20 -38.73
N TYR A 892 -26.07 -15.22 -37.90
CA TYR A 892 -26.84 -14.83 -36.72
C TYR A 892 -27.80 -13.71 -37.12
N ARG A 893 -29.08 -13.85 -36.78
CA ARG A 893 -30.15 -12.97 -37.25
C ARG A 893 -30.83 -12.27 -36.11
#